data_AF-A0A7S4B9V9-F1
#
_entry.id   AF-A0A7S4B9V9-F1
#
_cell.length_a   1.000
_cell.length_b   1.000
_cell.length_c   1.000
_cell.angle_alpha   90.00
_cell.angle_beta   90.00
_cell.angle_gamma   90.00
#
_symmetry.space_group_name_H-M   'P 1'
#
loop_
_entity.id
_entity.type
_entity.pdbx_description
1 polymer ?
#
loop_
_entity_poly.entity_id
_entity_poly.type
_entity_poly.pdbx_seq_one_letter_code
_entity_poly.pdbx_strand_id
1 'polypeptide(L)'
;GPLRLLPLRSGELAAVETVRHTLLLPERLCRVDIGVPHAAAQQSRLQRPALAQRPQQQQHGLSLGQGQPQQQGLGQGLALSLDEVQGSAASYADASELSLPPAAPLAPEPRLPLHLIMLKLCVPLGAPEFVRGGTASLESAQAQFAEETGVNGYLVADAVREADLAPAVVDEFVKLASAAIIPSWSSLSRDEASALMAWFAEHHSRSLAALRAFDGETHSSCFTEQQLNALSRMPIYETIGSAAKGALVSLERQRYVLKEPHPFFSPDSSEVSDDFFCAELPRPAQALLASLGVLELRDADVFERFLLPRFGAFAIERQEAMRSHLLAHWPELRLHEGVCATLRVTAFVPVGSQLLCPAQVLDPRNHVLSYVFGGDERFPEPRFCGDEWLSLLSAVGMKSEVDADAFVQCALKVDALCAEHGVTPDVLSRASLIADHLTSHVGELLGDVSGDAAAAFAARIQSVRFVPACAPSAEHAPNAGPPTLVSFAECALQQDAPVLWTSAPLLKREWTPPQPYWHALGLLHPPPAHAVLQHVHNIAQHAPDVWPFAELTVGSVYGAIWKYVSEHTARISPEIRSQLARMPLLPCGACVVSPQRVFSSCFGAFQPLLQPLSAVMLSPLPAEEVLRQMGVGEEPRLSDYMRLLQEVGREYDGVSLNPSERRSLLEILRQATEQRGFKPDANISILTEEGRTAKLRGAVVNDAPWLLRRLRRGAVCAVSPAIAPRTRERLGLQPLSASVVEELTGEVEEVLPAEAAALTQRLHSRDFAHAASQLLLAEHGKREPALLEPPHRLRTDAVASALTRMTVHIASRLSTSVFHSTSREELSVEGEEHAPLFFVDRDRDRIFLTAEPPQGLPHEQALHLAVCSLLNIEPSFNLAPLLACTSADLPRVFEQMNVAMPAHWLAASALCVSGAAVAAADERLLQLKPMRSFFAGEVVAVQSEANGRDKPGGLVYAIVDSGVDGGDARRTVALRVGNANKTTQAPSLSVYSFASQRLTASLEHAQAAEDVPANADSGAAAEAAPALNHFGERNRTAAEAVGSRALVDAVASVLAAANLPLGLEQRELLERNMAMQEELEVLRIDAAESRVAAKKAQDELEELKEGNTCQICLVRQVDCLLVGCGHLLCRACVPHCANRCPFCRSDVTFVANFYAPSA
;
A
#
# COMPACT_ATOMS: atom_id res chain seq x y z
N GLY A 1 26.17 19.75 -62.73
CA GLY A 1 27.24 20.69 -63.13
C GLY A 1 27.39 21.75 -62.05
N PRO A 2 28.58 22.33 -61.85
CA PRO A 2 28.85 23.26 -60.74
C PRO A 2 28.50 24.70 -61.09
N LEU A 3 28.20 25.52 -60.07
CA LEU A 3 28.87 26.81 -59.82
C LEU A 3 28.41 27.39 -58.47
N ARG A 4 29.37 27.79 -57.62
CA ARG A 4 29.15 28.75 -56.53
C ARG A 4 29.41 30.16 -57.07
N LEU A 5 28.64 31.15 -56.63
CA LEU A 5 29.15 32.51 -56.38
C LEU A 5 28.29 33.19 -55.28
N LEU A 6 28.89 34.17 -54.62
CA LEU A 6 28.42 34.93 -53.43
C LEU A 6 28.41 36.44 -53.79
N PRO A 7 28.10 37.41 -52.89
CA PRO A 7 27.15 37.46 -51.76
C PRO A 7 26.28 38.75 -51.77
N LEU A 8 25.39 38.98 -50.77
CA LEU A 8 25.41 40.15 -49.83
C LEU A 8 24.02 40.59 -49.25
N ARG A 9 23.89 40.40 -47.92
CA ARG A 9 23.33 41.30 -46.87
C ARG A 9 21.86 41.79 -46.85
N SER A 10 21.37 41.91 -45.60
CA SER A 10 20.14 42.55 -45.10
C SER A 10 18.79 42.01 -45.63
N GLY A 11 17.76 41.82 -44.80
CA GLY A 11 17.67 41.96 -43.33
C GLY A 11 16.20 42.06 -42.89
N GLU A 12 15.90 41.65 -41.64
CA GLU A 12 14.58 41.74 -40.96
C GLU A 12 13.42 40.91 -41.55
N LEU A 13 12.77 40.08 -40.70
CA LEU A 13 11.30 39.87 -40.63
C LEU A 13 10.90 38.76 -39.65
N ALA A 14 10.38 39.13 -38.48
CA ALA A 14 9.55 38.32 -37.57
C ALA A 14 9.05 39.22 -36.41
N ALA A 15 7.82 39.10 -35.89
CA ALA A 15 6.61 38.44 -36.40
C ALA A 15 5.37 38.99 -35.66
N VAL A 16 4.24 39.16 -36.35
CA VAL A 16 2.89 39.28 -35.78
C VAL A 16 1.87 38.76 -36.80
N GLU A 17 1.01 37.81 -36.44
CA GLU A 17 -0.47 37.86 -36.60
C GLU A 17 -1.14 36.54 -36.13
N THR A 18 -2.48 36.56 -36.06
CA THR A 18 -3.30 35.65 -35.23
C THR A 18 -4.63 35.34 -35.94
N VAL A 19 -5.42 34.38 -35.41
CA VAL A 19 -6.87 34.12 -35.64
C VAL A 19 -7.24 33.06 -36.70
N ARG A 20 -7.75 31.90 -36.21
CA ARG A 20 -9.01 31.15 -36.54
C ARG A 20 -9.66 31.35 -37.94
N HIS A 21 -10.35 30.41 -38.62
CA HIS A 21 -11.14 29.19 -38.27
C HIS A 21 -11.61 28.53 -39.62
N THR A 22 -12.06 27.27 -39.84
CA THR A 22 -12.13 25.95 -39.16
C THR A 22 -12.41 24.84 -40.22
N LEU A 23 -12.44 23.55 -39.82
CA LEU A 23 -13.14 22.39 -40.44
C LEU A 23 -12.78 21.92 -41.87
N LEU A 24 -12.38 20.65 -42.00
CA LEU A 24 -13.02 19.65 -42.89
C LEU A 24 -12.49 18.21 -42.63
N LEU A 25 -13.19 17.20 -43.16
CA LEU A 25 -12.90 15.76 -43.02
C LEU A 25 -12.06 15.22 -44.20
N PRO A 26 -11.35 14.07 -44.04
CA PRO A 26 -10.53 13.49 -45.11
C PRO A 26 -11.30 12.51 -46.01
N GLU A 27 -11.12 12.63 -47.33
CA GLU A 27 -11.47 11.58 -48.30
C GLU A 27 -10.23 10.77 -48.72
N ARG A 28 -10.42 9.47 -49.00
CA ARG A 28 -9.38 8.58 -49.55
C ARG A 28 -9.53 8.51 -51.07
N LEU A 29 -8.42 8.61 -51.80
CA LEU A 29 -8.33 8.20 -53.22
C LEU A 29 -7.07 7.40 -53.48
N CYS A 30 -7.23 6.19 -54.03
CA CYS A 30 -6.13 5.32 -54.43
C CYS A 30 -5.68 5.64 -55.86
N ARG A 31 -4.40 5.39 -56.17
CA ARG A 31 -3.95 5.09 -57.53
C ARG A 31 -2.94 3.94 -57.49
N VAL A 32 -3.05 3.07 -58.48
CA VAL A 32 -2.20 1.90 -58.71
C VAL A 32 -1.66 2.00 -60.13
N ASP A 33 -0.40 1.67 -60.32
CA ASP A 33 0.16 1.27 -61.62
C ASP A 33 1.26 0.21 -61.40
N ILE A 34 1.56 -0.58 -62.43
CA ILE A 34 2.11 -1.94 -62.29
C ILE A 34 3.52 -2.05 -62.91
N GLY A 35 4.44 -2.81 -62.28
CA GLY A 35 5.77 -3.10 -62.83
C GLY A 35 6.51 -4.29 -62.19
N VAL A 36 6.56 -5.42 -62.90
CA VAL A 36 7.28 -6.68 -62.62
C VAL A 36 7.85 -7.13 -63.99
N PRO A 37 9.10 -7.65 -64.18
CA PRO A 37 9.78 -8.77 -63.48
C PRO A 37 11.26 -8.45 -63.10
N HIS A 38 12.15 -9.33 -62.58
CA HIS A 38 12.43 -10.74 -62.92
C HIS A 38 13.24 -11.49 -61.82
N ALA A 39 13.28 -12.82 -61.89
CA ALA A 39 13.93 -13.70 -60.90
C ALA A 39 15.33 -14.22 -61.28
N ALA A 40 16.14 -14.55 -60.25
CA ALA A 40 17.25 -15.51 -60.29
C ALA A 40 17.54 -16.06 -58.87
N ALA A 41 17.99 -17.30 -58.74
CA ALA A 41 18.36 -17.93 -57.46
C ALA A 41 19.42 -19.01 -57.64
N GLN A 42 20.35 -19.19 -56.69
CA GLN A 42 21.19 -20.40 -56.56
C GLN A 42 21.97 -20.47 -55.22
N GLN A 43 21.83 -21.63 -54.52
CA GLN A 43 22.86 -22.37 -53.76
C GLN A 43 23.60 -21.73 -52.54
N SER A 44 24.17 -22.49 -51.58
CA SER A 44 23.84 -23.81 -50.98
C SER A 44 24.73 -24.14 -49.76
N ARG A 45 24.30 -25.07 -48.86
CA ARG A 45 25.08 -25.78 -47.79
C ARG A 45 25.60 -24.89 -46.63
N LEU A 46 25.58 -25.32 -45.36
CA LEU A 46 26.33 -26.43 -44.73
C LEU A 46 25.66 -26.86 -43.40
N GLN A 47 25.35 -28.16 -43.24
CA GLN A 47 25.96 -29.13 -42.29
C GLN A 47 25.48 -29.13 -40.82
N ARG A 48 25.02 -30.31 -40.39
CA ARG A 48 25.01 -30.76 -38.98
C ARG A 48 26.40 -31.33 -38.60
N PRO A 49 26.65 -31.56 -37.31
CA PRO A 49 26.77 -32.96 -36.87
C PRO A 49 25.73 -33.34 -35.81
N ALA A 50 25.65 -34.65 -35.53
CA ALA A 50 24.90 -35.20 -34.42
C ALA A 50 25.75 -36.28 -33.72
N LEU A 51 25.55 -36.45 -32.43
CA LEU A 51 25.99 -37.62 -31.67
C LEU A 51 24.88 -37.99 -30.68
N ALA A 52 24.83 -39.25 -30.28
CA ALA A 52 23.71 -39.82 -29.53
C ALA A 52 24.22 -40.76 -28.42
N GLN A 53 23.43 -40.93 -27.37
CA GLN A 53 23.31 -42.21 -26.66
C GLN A 53 22.06 -42.27 -25.76
N ARG A 54 21.61 -43.50 -25.55
CA ARG A 54 20.58 -44.03 -24.63
C ARG A 54 21.15 -45.38 -24.13
N PRO A 55 20.52 -46.07 -23.16
CA PRO A 55 20.05 -45.62 -21.84
C PRO A 55 20.67 -46.53 -20.75
N GLN A 56 20.22 -46.45 -19.49
CA GLN A 56 20.39 -47.58 -18.55
C GLN A 56 19.26 -47.65 -17.51
N GLN A 57 18.87 -48.88 -17.19
CA GLN A 57 18.01 -49.23 -16.05
C GLN A 57 18.89 -49.92 -14.99
N GLN A 58 18.50 -49.88 -13.71
CA GLN A 58 18.40 -51.10 -12.88
C GLN A 58 17.69 -50.86 -11.54
N GLN A 59 17.31 -51.95 -10.87
CA GLN A 59 16.58 -52.01 -9.59
C GLN A 59 17.35 -52.86 -8.56
N HIS A 60 16.95 -52.75 -7.28
CA HIS A 60 16.95 -53.75 -6.19
C HIS A 60 17.82 -53.50 -4.93
N GLY A 61 17.32 -54.03 -3.80
CA GLY A 61 17.84 -53.92 -2.42
C GLY A 61 16.86 -53.13 -1.53
N LEU A 62 16.03 -53.69 -0.62
CA LEU A 62 16.22 -54.66 0.49
C LEU A 62 17.13 -54.08 1.61
N SER A 63 16.79 -54.14 2.92
CA SER A 63 15.76 -54.95 3.64
C SER A 63 15.40 -54.48 5.07
N LEU A 64 14.17 -54.81 5.51
CA LEU A 64 13.75 -55.38 6.82
C LEU A 64 13.92 -54.64 8.18
N GLY A 65 12.94 -54.89 9.08
CA GLY A 65 12.92 -54.52 10.51
C GLY A 65 11.51 -54.15 11.02
N GLN A 66 10.53 -55.05 11.03
CA GLN A 66 10.12 -55.90 12.17
C GLN A 66 9.87 -55.19 13.52
N GLY A 67 8.64 -55.31 14.04
CA GLY A 67 8.24 -54.92 15.40
C GLY A 67 6.71 -54.87 15.57
N GLN A 68 6.11 -55.84 16.26
CA GLN A 68 4.67 -55.87 16.59
C GLN A 68 4.42 -55.42 18.06
N PRO A 69 3.17 -55.04 18.42
CA PRO A 69 2.90 -54.22 19.61
C PRO A 69 2.74 -55.02 20.92
N GLN A 70 2.82 -54.30 22.04
CA GLN A 70 2.28 -54.74 23.34
C GLN A 70 1.25 -53.72 23.86
N GLN A 71 0.33 -54.24 24.68
CA GLN A 71 -0.81 -53.51 25.25
C GLN A 71 -0.52 -52.99 26.68
N GLN A 72 -1.52 -52.29 27.22
CA GLN A 72 -1.81 -52.04 28.64
C GLN A 72 -1.22 -50.78 29.27
N GLY A 73 -2.11 -50.04 29.94
CA GLY A 73 -1.88 -48.73 30.54
C GLY A 73 -3.16 -48.20 31.20
N LEU A 74 -3.74 -48.98 32.12
CA LEU A 74 -4.94 -48.57 32.88
C LEU A 74 -4.59 -47.43 33.84
N GLY A 75 -5.35 -46.32 33.76
CA GLY A 75 -5.28 -45.20 34.69
C GLY A 75 -6.68 -44.77 35.12
N GLN A 76 -7.03 -45.00 36.38
CA GLN A 76 -8.31 -44.58 36.98
C GLN A 76 -8.16 -43.24 37.71
N GLY A 77 -9.24 -42.47 37.85
CA GLY A 77 -9.36 -41.52 38.96
C GLY A 77 -10.36 -40.38 38.76
N LEU A 78 -11.23 -40.19 39.76
CA LEU A 78 -11.95 -38.94 40.12
C LEU A 78 -12.86 -38.36 39.01
N ALA A 79 -14.20 -38.47 39.03
CA ALA A 79 -15.18 -38.46 40.13
C ALA A 79 -15.29 -37.13 40.89
N LEU A 80 -16.30 -36.33 40.52
CA LEU A 80 -17.03 -35.40 41.38
C LEU A 80 -18.49 -35.35 40.90
N SER A 81 -19.42 -35.08 41.81
CA SER A 81 -20.87 -35.11 41.59
C SER A 81 -21.58 -34.33 42.70
N LEU A 82 -22.80 -33.84 42.44
CA LEU A 82 -23.68 -33.15 43.40
C LEU A 82 -23.19 -31.72 43.78
N ASP A 83 -24.03 -30.72 44.02
CA ASP A 83 -25.49 -30.62 43.86
C ASP A 83 -25.95 -29.15 43.76
N GLU A 84 -27.21 -28.94 43.30
CA GLU A 84 -28.18 -27.84 43.59
C GLU A 84 -27.70 -26.35 43.69
N VAL A 85 -28.47 -25.31 43.34
CA VAL A 85 -29.79 -24.91 43.91
C VAL A 85 -30.53 -23.93 42.99
N GLN A 86 -31.80 -24.26 42.70
CA GLN A 86 -33.04 -23.45 42.61
C GLN A 86 -33.05 -21.95 42.21
N GLY A 87 -34.03 -21.59 41.37
CA GLY A 87 -34.48 -20.20 41.11
C GLY A 87 -35.56 -20.13 40.01
N SER A 88 -36.83 -20.47 40.30
CA SER A 88 -37.91 -19.50 40.58
C SER A 88 -38.12 -18.45 39.45
N ALA A 89 -38.98 -18.63 38.44
CA ALA A 89 -40.44 -18.87 38.40
C ALA A 89 -41.34 -17.60 38.49
N ALA A 90 -42.14 -17.38 37.42
CA ALA A 90 -43.42 -16.62 37.35
C ALA A 90 -44.06 -16.97 35.97
N SER A 91 -45.28 -17.51 35.79
CA SER A 91 -46.65 -17.23 36.31
C SER A 91 -47.29 -15.99 35.65
N TYR A 92 -48.58 -15.92 35.26
CA TYR A 92 -49.79 -16.77 35.46
C TYR A 92 -50.35 -17.26 34.09
N ALA A 93 -51.30 -18.20 33.91
CA ALA A 93 -52.60 -18.47 34.56
C ALA A 93 -53.61 -17.30 34.40
N ASP A 94 -54.95 -17.42 34.47
CA ASP A 94 -55.93 -18.47 34.82
C ASP A 94 -57.03 -18.55 33.71
N ALA A 95 -58.14 -19.30 33.72
CA ALA A 95 -58.89 -20.07 34.73
C ALA A 95 -59.56 -21.30 34.03
N SER A 96 -59.99 -22.44 34.61
CA SER A 96 -60.59 -22.79 35.91
C SER A 96 -61.99 -22.16 36.14
N GLU A 97 -63.03 -22.81 36.71
CA GLU A 97 -63.31 -24.23 37.06
C GLU A 97 -64.84 -24.40 37.33
N LEU A 98 -65.28 -25.54 37.91
CA LEU A 98 -66.60 -25.79 38.58
C LEU A 98 -67.85 -26.00 37.67
N SER A 99 -68.85 -26.85 38.01
CA SER A 99 -68.98 -27.88 39.06
C SER A 99 -70.21 -28.82 38.89
N LEU A 100 -70.06 -30.09 39.33
CA LEU A 100 -71.11 -30.99 39.92
C LEU A 100 -72.34 -31.40 39.06
N PRO A 101 -73.16 -32.42 39.47
CA PRO A 101 -72.95 -33.60 40.33
C PRO A 101 -73.16 -34.94 39.52
N PRO A 102 -73.11 -36.17 40.11
CA PRO A 102 -73.16 -37.41 39.31
C PRO A 102 -74.58 -37.85 38.90
N ALA A 103 -74.70 -38.43 37.71
CA ALA A 103 -75.88 -39.15 37.23
C ALA A 103 -75.83 -40.65 37.57
N ALA A 104 -77.00 -41.28 37.71
CA ALA A 104 -77.13 -42.71 38.00
C ALA A 104 -76.67 -43.60 36.83
N PRO A 105 -76.25 -44.86 37.08
CA PRO A 105 -75.77 -45.75 36.01
C PRO A 105 -76.90 -46.11 35.04
N LEU A 106 -76.77 -45.67 33.79
CA LEU A 106 -77.49 -46.27 32.67
C LEU A 106 -77.01 -47.72 32.50
N ALA A 107 -77.95 -48.63 32.26
CA ALA A 107 -77.64 -50.04 32.06
C ALA A 107 -76.76 -50.25 30.81
N PRO A 108 -75.84 -51.22 30.81
CA PRO A 108 -75.07 -51.55 29.62
C PRO A 108 -76.00 -52.17 28.56
N GLU A 109 -76.32 -51.42 27.51
CA GLU A 109 -76.95 -52.00 26.33
C GLU A 109 -76.01 -53.05 25.69
N PRO A 110 -76.55 -54.16 25.14
CA PRO A 110 -75.76 -55.29 24.71
C PRO A 110 -74.95 -54.97 23.46
N ARG A 111 -73.67 -54.60 23.65
CA ARG A 111 -72.69 -54.46 22.58
C ARG A 111 -72.56 -55.79 21.81
N LEU A 112 -73.07 -55.82 20.59
CA LEU A 112 -73.01 -56.98 19.71
C LEU A 112 -71.54 -57.33 19.38
N PRO A 113 -71.10 -58.59 19.56
CA PRO A 113 -69.77 -59.02 19.13
C PRO A 113 -69.67 -59.03 17.60
N LEU A 114 -68.46 -58.85 17.06
CA LEU A 114 -68.30 -58.50 15.65
C LEU A 114 -68.71 -59.62 14.66
N HIS A 115 -68.60 -60.91 15.05
CA HIS A 115 -69.18 -62.02 14.29
C HIS A 115 -70.71 -61.88 14.05
N LEU A 116 -71.44 -61.27 14.99
CA LEU A 116 -72.88 -61.03 14.89
C LEU A 116 -73.22 -59.81 14.02
N ILE A 117 -72.23 -58.96 13.72
CA ILE A 117 -72.31 -57.91 12.70
C ILE A 117 -71.93 -58.47 11.33
N MET A 118 -70.94 -59.38 11.27
CA MET A 118 -70.58 -60.08 10.02
C MET A 118 -71.67 -61.03 9.52
N LEU A 119 -72.37 -61.73 10.43
CA LEU A 119 -73.57 -62.50 10.13
C LEU A 119 -74.71 -61.63 9.58
N LYS A 120 -74.83 -60.36 10.02
CA LYS A 120 -75.76 -59.41 9.41
C LYS A 120 -75.29 -58.94 8.04
N LEU A 121 -74.01 -58.69 7.83
CA LEU A 121 -73.47 -58.27 6.53
C LEU A 121 -73.34 -59.42 5.50
N CYS A 122 -73.72 -60.65 5.87
CA CYS A 122 -73.69 -61.86 5.04
C CYS A 122 -72.33 -62.15 4.36
N VAL A 123 -71.22 -61.89 5.06
CA VAL A 123 -69.88 -62.27 4.61
C VAL A 123 -69.46 -63.59 5.28
N PRO A 124 -69.37 -64.72 4.56
CA PRO A 124 -69.03 -66.02 5.14
C PRO A 124 -67.53 -66.13 5.44
N LEU A 125 -67.15 -65.79 6.68
CA LEU A 125 -65.78 -65.95 7.18
C LEU A 125 -65.43 -67.43 7.42
N GLY A 126 -65.02 -68.16 6.38
CA GLY A 126 -64.31 -69.44 6.56
C GLY A 126 -64.65 -70.61 5.62
N ALA A 127 -64.64 -70.43 4.30
CA ALA A 127 -64.52 -71.56 3.35
C ALA A 127 -63.79 -71.13 2.06
N PRO A 128 -62.75 -71.86 1.59
CA PRO A 128 -61.98 -71.48 0.40
C PRO A 128 -62.63 -71.93 -0.93
N GLU A 129 -63.81 -72.55 -0.89
CA GLU A 129 -64.49 -73.08 -2.09
C GLU A 129 -65.84 -72.40 -2.29
N PHE A 130 -65.93 -71.51 -3.29
CA PHE A 130 -67.22 -71.11 -3.85
C PHE A 130 -67.27 -71.37 -5.36
N VAL A 131 -67.93 -72.48 -5.69
CA VAL A 131 -68.75 -72.74 -6.89
C VAL A 131 -68.33 -72.03 -8.19
N ARG A 132 -67.68 -72.78 -9.08
CA ARG A 132 -67.84 -72.55 -10.53
C ARG A 132 -69.28 -72.90 -10.93
N GLY A 133 -70.15 -71.90 -11.08
CA GLY A 133 -71.55 -72.07 -11.49
C GLY A 133 -72.07 -70.81 -12.16
N GLY A 134 -72.86 -70.95 -13.22
CA GLY A 134 -73.31 -69.83 -14.04
C GLY A 134 -74.59 -69.16 -13.52
N THR A 135 -74.61 -67.82 -13.56
CA THR A 135 -75.82 -66.99 -13.73
C THR A 135 -77.03 -67.35 -12.86
N ALA A 136 -76.83 -67.51 -11.55
CA ALA A 136 -77.88 -67.31 -10.56
C ALA A 136 -77.87 -65.83 -10.14
N SER A 137 -79.03 -65.20 -9.92
CA SER A 137 -79.08 -63.82 -9.42
C SER A 137 -78.78 -63.78 -7.92
N LEU A 138 -78.27 -62.63 -7.44
CA LEU A 138 -77.94 -62.43 -6.01
C LEU A 138 -79.14 -62.71 -5.09
N GLU A 139 -80.35 -62.48 -5.62
CA GLU A 139 -81.65 -62.70 -4.99
C GLU A 139 -81.89 -64.16 -4.56
N SER A 140 -81.40 -65.16 -5.30
CA SER A 140 -81.63 -66.57 -4.93
C SER A 140 -80.80 -67.00 -3.72
N ALA A 141 -79.60 -66.43 -3.56
CA ALA A 141 -78.77 -66.65 -2.37
C ALA A 141 -79.35 -65.92 -1.14
N GLN A 142 -79.88 -64.71 -1.33
CA GLN A 142 -80.61 -63.97 -0.29
C GLN A 142 -81.81 -64.77 0.25
N ALA A 143 -82.60 -65.39 -0.63
CA ALA A 143 -83.77 -66.17 -0.24
C ALA A 143 -83.42 -67.36 0.67
N GLN A 144 -82.42 -68.17 0.31
CA GLN A 144 -82.03 -69.34 1.13
C GLN A 144 -81.50 -68.94 2.51
N PHE A 145 -80.63 -67.91 2.59
CA PHE A 145 -80.04 -67.51 3.87
C PHE A 145 -81.07 -66.86 4.83
N ALA A 146 -82.09 -66.21 4.27
CA ALA A 146 -83.21 -65.68 5.05
C ALA A 146 -84.10 -66.78 5.65
N GLU A 147 -84.34 -67.89 4.94
CA GLU A 147 -85.07 -69.05 5.48
C GLU A 147 -84.29 -69.77 6.60
N GLU A 148 -82.96 -69.94 6.47
CA GLU A 148 -82.16 -70.67 7.46
C GLU A 148 -81.89 -69.88 8.76
N THR A 149 -81.80 -68.54 8.69
CA THR A 149 -81.41 -67.71 9.85
C THR A 149 -82.55 -66.92 10.49
N GLY A 150 -83.67 -66.70 9.79
CA GLY A 150 -84.83 -65.97 10.29
C GLY A 150 -84.63 -64.46 10.50
N VAL A 151 -83.46 -63.90 10.13
CA VAL A 151 -83.16 -62.47 10.23
C VAL A 151 -83.44 -61.80 8.90
N ASN A 152 -84.64 -61.21 8.77
CA ASN A 152 -85.03 -60.52 7.53
C ASN A 152 -84.33 -59.16 7.39
N GLY A 153 -83.63 -59.00 6.27
CA GLY A 153 -82.95 -57.78 5.87
C GLY A 153 -81.58 -57.60 6.53
N TYR A 154 -80.52 -58.06 5.86
CA TYR A 154 -79.30 -57.30 5.57
C TYR A 154 -78.46 -58.05 4.52
N LEU A 155 -78.44 -57.52 3.30
CA LEU A 155 -77.36 -57.65 2.33
C LEU A 155 -77.31 -56.27 1.66
N VAL A 156 -76.12 -55.72 1.40
CA VAL A 156 -76.04 -54.26 1.16
C VAL A 156 -76.75 -53.91 -0.15
N ALA A 157 -77.89 -53.22 -0.02
CA ALA A 157 -78.95 -53.24 -1.03
C ALA A 157 -78.62 -52.48 -2.33
N ASP A 158 -77.57 -51.66 -2.30
CA ASP A 158 -77.16 -50.80 -3.42
C ASP A 158 -76.15 -51.48 -4.37
N ALA A 159 -75.65 -52.69 -4.03
CA ALA A 159 -74.63 -53.39 -4.81
C ALA A 159 -75.23 -54.28 -5.94
N VAL A 160 -75.37 -53.70 -7.14
CA VAL A 160 -75.96 -54.39 -8.31
C VAL A 160 -74.98 -55.38 -8.99
N ARG A 161 -73.67 -55.28 -8.75
CA ARG A 161 -72.63 -56.16 -9.33
C ARG A 161 -71.67 -56.66 -8.25
N GLU A 162 -71.02 -57.80 -8.48
CA GLU A 162 -70.02 -58.40 -7.55
C GLU A 162 -68.86 -57.43 -7.21
N ALA A 163 -68.51 -56.54 -8.14
CA ALA A 163 -67.49 -55.49 -7.94
C ALA A 163 -67.91 -54.39 -6.96
N ASP A 164 -69.22 -54.18 -6.77
CA ASP A 164 -69.78 -53.08 -5.96
C ASP A 164 -70.04 -53.50 -4.50
N LEU A 165 -69.99 -54.81 -4.21
CA LEU A 165 -70.24 -55.39 -2.88
C LEU A 165 -69.29 -54.85 -1.80
N ALA A 166 -67.99 -54.84 -2.06
CA ALA A 166 -67.00 -54.40 -1.08
C ALA A 166 -67.12 -52.89 -0.77
N PRO A 167 -67.23 -51.98 -1.76
CA PRO A 167 -67.56 -50.57 -1.52
C PRO A 167 -68.82 -50.36 -0.69
N ALA A 168 -69.91 -51.07 -1.01
CA ALA A 168 -71.18 -50.93 -0.30
C ALA A 168 -71.07 -51.41 1.17
N VAL A 169 -70.33 -52.49 1.44
CA VAL A 169 -70.02 -52.93 2.82
C VAL A 169 -69.26 -51.85 3.60
N VAL A 170 -68.31 -51.14 2.97
CA VAL A 170 -67.62 -50.01 3.62
C VAL A 170 -68.57 -48.86 3.93
N ASP A 171 -69.46 -48.49 3.00
CA ASP A 171 -70.47 -47.44 3.25
C ASP A 171 -71.42 -47.80 4.40
N GLU A 172 -71.83 -49.06 4.52
CA GLU A 172 -72.66 -49.52 5.63
C GLU A 172 -71.90 -49.49 6.96
N PHE A 173 -70.59 -49.84 6.97
CA PHE A 173 -69.73 -49.60 8.13
C PHE A 173 -69.61 -48.11 8.48
N VAL A 174 -69.55 -47.19 7.51
CA VAL A 174 -69.53 -45.72 7.76
C VAL A 174 -70.85 -45.24 8.38
N LYS A 175 -72.01 -45.73 7.89
CA LYS A 175 -73.32 -45.45 8.49
C LYS A 175 -73.40 -45.96 9.93
N LEU A 176 -72.94 -47.18 10.20
CA LEU A 176 -72.93 -47.78 11.54
C LEU A 176 -71.94 -47.09 12.49
N ALA A 177 -70.80 -46.62 11.98
CA ALA A 177 -69.79 -45.87 12.74
C ALA A 177 -70.30 -44.48 13.15
N SER A 178 -70.89 -43.75 12.21
CA SER A 178 -71.46 -42.42 12.47
C SER A 178 -72.70 -42.47 13.39
N ALA A 179 -73.42 -43.58 13.43
CA ALA A 179 -74.47 -43.85 14.41
C ALA A 179 -73.95 -44.25 15.82
N ALA A 180 -72.64 -44.41 16.01
CA ALA A 180 -71.98 -44.88 17.24
C ALA A 180 -72.41 -46.29 17.72
N ILE A 181 -72.85 -47.15 16.80
CA ILE A 181 -73.40 -48.49 17.10
C ILE A 181 -72.30 -49.58 17.14
N ILE A 182 -71.13 -49.33 16.53
CA ILE A 182 -70.05 -50.34 16.42
C ILE A 182 -69.40 -50.61 17.80
N PRO A 183 -69.15 -51.88 18.19
CA PRO A 183 -68.31 -52.19 19.34
C PRO A 183 -66.88 -51.63 19.16
N SER A 184 -66.15 -51.45 20.26
CA SER A 184 -64.73 -51.12 20.18
C SER A 184 -63.97 -52.23 19.42
N TRP A 185 -63.33 -51.89 18.29
CA TRP A 185 -62.62 -52.84 17.40
C TRP A 185 -61.60 -53.74 18.13
N SER A 186 -61.16 -53.36 19.32
CA SER A 186 -60.38 -54.19 20.26
C SER A 186 -61.03 -55.51 20.69
N SER A 187 -62.26 -55.81 20.26
CA SER A 187 -62.92 -57.12 20.46
C SER A 187 -62.81 -58.08 19.26
N LEU A 188 -62.13 -57.71 18.17
CA LEU A 188 -61.83 -58.61 17.06
C LEU A 188 -60.77 -59.65 17.47
N SER A 189 -61.00 -60.91 17.13
CA SER A 189 -59.91 -61.89 17.05
C SER A 189 -59.02 -61.63 15.83
N ARG A 190 -57.77 -62.09 15.89
CA ARG A 190 -56.83 -62.01 14.76
C ARG A 190 -57.36 -62.74 13.52
N ASP A 191 -58.00 -63.89 13.73
CA ASP A 191 -58.50 -64.74 12.64
C ASP A 191 -59.67 -64.06 11.91
N GLU A 192 -60.60 -63.44 12.65
CA GLU A 192 -61.67 -62.61 12.07
C GLU A 192 -61.13 -61.39 11.32
N ALA A 193 -60.13 -60.68 11.89
CA ALA A 193 -59.53 -59.49 11.26
C ALA A 193 -58.77 -59.83 9.96
N SER A 194 -57.98 -60.90 9.99
CA SER A 194 -57.24 -61.42 8.85
C SER A 194 -58.18 -61.89 7.72
N ALA A 195 -59.26 -62.60 8.07
CA ALA A 195 -60.28 -63.02 7.11
C ALA A 195 -61.06 -61.83 6.52
N LEU A 196 -61.36 -60.79 7.32
CA LEU A 196 -61.95 -59.53 6.83
C LEU A 196 -61.04 -58.83 5.82
N MET A 197 -59.76 -58.66 6.17
CA MET A 197 -58.76 -58.02 5.30
C MET A 197 -58.61 -58.82 3.99
N ALA A 198 -58.51 -60.16 4.08
CA ALA A 198 -58.44 -61.05 2.91
C ALA A 198 -59.67 -60.95 2.01
N TRP A 199 -60.88 -60.78 2.57
CA TRP A 199 -62.12 -60.62 1.79
C TRP A 199 -62.13 -59.29 1.00
N PHE A 200 -61.85 -58.16 1.67
CA PHE A 200 -61.73 -56.86 1.00
C PHE A 200 -60.64 -56.88 -0.08
N ALA A 201 -59.51 -57.51 0.22
CA ALA A 201 -58.36 -57.65 -0.67
C ALA A 201 -58.70 -58.42 -1.95
N GLU A 202 -59.35 -59.58 -1.83
CA GLU A 202 -59.75 -60.42 -2.97
C GLU A 202 -60.77 -59.69 -3.87
N HIS A 203 -61.81 -59.07 -3.30
CA HIS A 203 -62.77 -58.28 -4.07
C HIS A 203 -62.13 -57.06 -4.76
N HIS A 204 -61.21 -56.38 -4.08
CA HIS A 204 -60.44 -55.27 -4.66
C HIS A 204 -59.57 -55.74 -5.82
N SER A 205 -58.84 -56.85 -5.67
CA SER A 205 -58.00 -57.42 -6.73
C SER A 205 -58.81 -57.90 -7.94
N ARG A 206 -59.99 -58.49 -7.74
CA ARG A 206 -60.93 -58.86 -8.82
C ARG A 206 -61.42 -57.63 -9.57
N SER A 207 -61.82 -56.59 -8.84
CA SER A 207 -62.32 -55.34 -9.44
C SER A 207 -61.22 -54.62 -10.23
N LEU A 208 -59.99 -54.55 -9.70
CA LEU A 208 -58.83 -54.03 -10.43
C LEU A 208 -58.52 -54.84 -11.70
N ALA A 209 -58.63 -56.18 -11.65
CA ALA A 209 -58.42 -57.03 -12.82
C ALA A 209 -59.50 -56.83 -13.89
N ALA A 210 -60.76 -56.60 -13.49
CA ALA A 210 -61.86 -56.28 -14.40
C ALA A 210 -61.71 -54.89 -15.03
N LEU A 211 -61.34 -53.87 -14.23
CA LEU A 211 -61.12 -52.50 -14.71
C LEU A 211 -59.98 -52.43 -15.73
N ARG A 212 -58.82 -53.05 -15.43
CA ARG A 212 -57.65 -53.13 -16.34
C ARG A 212 -57.91 -53.88 -17.65
N ALA A 213 -59.00 -54.66 -17.72
CA ALA A 213 -59.41 -55.36 -18.93
C ALA A 213 -60.41 -54.54 -19.78
N PHE A 214 -60.87 -53.39 -19.28
CA PHE A 214 -61.87 -52.54 -19.92
C PHE A 214 -61.28 -51.18 -20.35
N ASP A 215 -60.65 -50.47 -19.41
CA ASP A 215 -60.02 -49.18 -19.64
C ASP A 215 -58.50 -49.27 -19.39
N GLY A 216 -57.71 -48.77 -20.34
CA GLY A 216 -56.25 -48.94 -20.37
C GLY A 216 -55.45 -48.05 -19.40
N GLU A 217 -56.11 -47.40 -18.44
CA GLU A 217 -55.50 -46.45 -17.51
C GLU A 217 -55.27 -47.07 -16.12
N THR A 218 -54.14 -46.76 -15.49
CA THR A 218 -53.59 -47.58 -14.38
C THR A 218 -54.14 -47.27 -12.99
N HIS A 219 -55.03 -46.27 -12.83
CA HIS A 219 -55.44 -45.74 -11.52
C HIS A 219 -56.95 -45.50 -11.38
N SER A 220 -57.68 -46.52 -10.95
CA SER A 220 -58.84 -46.32 -10.07
C SER A 220 -58.92 -47.47 -9.06
N SER A 221 -59.23 -47.13 -7.81
CA SER A 221 -59.68 -48.11 -6.82
C SER A 221 -61.16 -48.43 -7.09
N CYS A 222 -61.64 -49.61 -6.72
CA CYS A 222 -63.09 -49.84 -6.64
C CYS A 222 -63.76 -49.05 -5.51
N PHE A 223 -62.98 -48.54 -4.55
CA PHE A 223 -63.43 -47.70 -3.44
C PHE A 223 -63.27 -46.21 -3.77
N THR A 224 -64.23 -45.40 -3.34
CA THR A 224 -64.11 -43.93 -3.34
C THR A 224 -63.11 -43.44 -2.29
N GLU A 225 -62.65 -42.19 -2.41
CA GLU A 225 -61.74 -41.58 -1.42
C GLU A 225 -62.30 -41.59 0.02
N GLN A 226 -63.62 -41.42 0.18
CA GLN A 226 -64.29 -41.50 1.48
C GLN A 226 -64.29 -42.94 2.02
N GLN A 227 -64.51 -43.94 1.17
CA GLN A 227 -64.44 -45.36 1.54
C GLN A 227 -63.00 -45.79 1.86
N LEU A 228 -61.99 -45.31 1.14
CA LEU A 228 -60.58 -45.55 1.45
C LEU A 228 -60.19 -44.96 2.82
N ASN A 229 -60.64 -43.74 3.14
CA ASN A 229 -60.45 -43.11 4.45
C ASN A 229 -61.23 -43.84 5.57
N ALA A 230 -62.37 -44.44 5.27
CA ALA A 230 -63.09 -45.28 6.22
C ALA A 230 -62.37 -46.61 6.48
N LEU A 231 -61.89 -47.27 5.42
CA LEU A 231 -61.18 -48.55 5.51
C LEU A 231 -59.80 -48.39 6.15
N SER A 232 -59.10 -47.28 5.92
CA SER A 232 -57.79 -46.99 6.53
C SER A 232 -57.86 -46.82 8.05
N ARG A 233 -59.01 -46.36 8.58
CA ARG A 233 -59.27 -46.21 10.02
C ARG A 233 -59.60 -47.53 10.74
N MET A 234 -59.91 -48.60 10.02
CA MET A 234 -60.23 -49.91 10.63
C MET A 234 -58.93 -50.59 11.10
N PRO A 235 -58.81 -51.02 12.38
CA PRO A 235 -57.65 -51.78 12.84
C PRO A 235 -57.79 -53.27 12.47
N ILE A 236 -57.72 -53.55 11.17
CA ILE A 236 -57.76 -54.91 10.59
C ILE A 236 -56.43 -55.33 9.94
N TYR A 237 -55.41 -54.46 10.02
CA TYR A 237 -54.10 -54.68 9.42
C TYR A 237 -53.10 -55.15 10.48
N GLU A 238 -52.44 -56.30 10.26
CA GLU A 238 -51.53 -56.92 11.23
C GLU A 238 -50.06 -56.57 10.96
N THR A 239 -49.39 -55.97 11.95
CA THR A 239 -47.97 -55.56 11.89
C THR A 239 -46.99 -56.71 12.14
N ILE A 240 -45.72 -56.50 11.77
CA ILE A 240 -44.63 -57.48 11.99
C ILE A 240 -44.30 -57.69 13.49
N GLY A 241 -44.79 -56.83 14.39
CA GLY A 241 -44.56 -56.82 15.83
C GLY A 241 -44.23 -58.18 16.47
N SER A 242 -42.97 -58.35 16.88
CA SER A 242 -42.38 -59.47 17.64
C SER A 242 -43.18 -60.77 17.69
N ALA A 243 -42.69 -61.79 16.96
CA ALA A 243 -43.26 -63.11 16.57
C ALA A 243 -44.26 -63.90 17.49
N ALA A 244 -44.62 -63.42 18.66
CA ALA A 244 -45.78 -63.88 19.44
C ALA A 244 -46.99 -62.91 19.41
N LYS A 245 -46.84 -61.63 19.04
CA LYS A 245 -47.90 -60.60 19.11
C LYS A 245 -47.77 -59.46 18.06
N GLY A 246 -47.96 -59.78 16.78
CA GLY A 246 -48.29 -58.78 15.76
C GLY A 246 -49.56 -58.01 16.15
N ALA A 247 -49.55 -56.69 16.00
CA ALA A 247 -50.63 -55.82 16.47
C ALA A 247 -51.63 -55.52 15.34
N LEU A 248 -52.92 -55.50 15.67
CA LEU A 248 -53.96 -54.99 14.79
C LEU A 248 -54.02 -53.46 14.90
N VAL A 249 -53.69 -52.76 13.81
CA VAL A 249 -53.50 -51.29 13.80
C VAL A 249 -54.28 -50.61 12.69
N SER A 250 -54.66 -49.35 12.90
CA SER A 250 -55.16 -48.47 11.83
C SER A 250 -54.00 -47.89 10.99
N LEU A 251 -54.33 -47.47 9.77
CA LEU A 251 -53.46 -46.76 8.81
C LEU A 251 -53.53 -45.23 8.99
N GLU A 252 -54.03 -44.74 10.13
CA GLU A 252 -54.07 -43.30 10.46
C GLU A 252 -52.68 -42.70 10.68
N ARG A 253 -51.66 -43.55 10.88
CA ARG A 253 -50.23 -43.22 10.78
C ARG A 253 -49.68 -43.79 9.49
N GLN A 254 -48.69 -43.13 8.90
CA GLN A 254 -48.02 -43.63 7.70
C GLN A 254 -47.38 -45.00 7.98
N ARG A 255 -47.85 -46.04 7.28
CA ARG A 255 -47.31 -47.40 7.36
C ARG A 255 -46.56 -47.79 6.08
N TYR A 256 -45.84 -48.90 6.17
CA TYR A 256 -44.88 -49.35 5.18
C TYR A 256 -44.96 -50.86 4.90
N VAL A 257 -44.63 -51.26 3.68
CA VAL A 257 -44.35 -52.65 3.29
C VAL A 257 -42.89 -52.73 2.85
N LEU A 258 -42.12 -53.64 3.46
CA LEU A 258 -40.80 -54.01 2.92
C LEU A 258 -41.01 -55.07 1.84
N LYS A 259 -40.64 -54.72 0.60
CA LYS A 259 -40.78 -55.62 -0.56
C LYS A 259 -39.81 -56.80 -0.49
N GLU A 260 -38.62 -56.54 0.04
CA GLU A 260 -37.51 -57.50 0.19
C GLU A 260 -36.81 -57.26 1.55
N PRO A 261 -36.21 -58.28 2.17
CA PRO A 261 -35.56 -58.15 3.48
C PRO A 261 -34.24 -57.36 3.37
N HIS A 262 -34.21 -56.16 3.94
CA HIS A 262 -33.08 -55.24 3.83
C HIS A 262 -31.92 -55.59 4.78
N PRO A 263 -30.66 -55.73 4.31
CA PRO A 263 -29.55 -56.32 5.08
C PRO A 263 -29.17 -55.57 6.38
N PHE A 264 -29.48 -54.27 6.49
CA PHE A 264 -29.21 -53.46 7.69
C PHE A 264 -30.45 -52.97 8.42
N PHE A 265 -31.65 -53.44 8.05
CA PHE A 265 -32.90 -53.01 8.67
C PHE A 265 -33.83 -54.21 8.89
N SER A 266 -34.07 -54.56 10.15
CA SER A 266 -35.22 -55.40 10.51
C SER A 266 -36.32 -54.57 11.18
N PRO A 267 -37.57 -54.71 10.73
CA PRO A 267 -38.74 -54.16 11.42
C PRO A 267 -39.06 -54.88 12.74
N ASP A 268 -38.39 -55.98 13.11
CA ASP A 268 -38.55 -56.65 14.42
C ASP A 268 -38.09 -55.77 15.61
N SER A 269 -37.46 -54.62 15.33
CA SER A 269 -36.99 -53.69 16.36
C SER A 269 -38.15 -52.92 17.02
N SER A 270 -38.17 -52.94 18.36
CA SER A 270 -39.30 -52.51 19.21
C SER A 270 -39.64 -51.01 19.16
N GLU A 271 -38.92 -50.22 18.38
CA GLU A 271 -39.17 -48.78 18.20
C GLU A 271 -40.01 -48.47 16.94
N VAL A 272 -40.12 -49.42 16.00
CA VAL A 272 -40.73 -49.19 14.68
C VAL A 272 -41.60 -50.35 14.18
N SER A 273 -41.67 -51.47 14.93
CA SER A 273 -42.34 -52.70 14.47
C SER A 273 -43.82 -52.56 14.14
N ASP A 274 -44.49 -51.57 14.72
CA ASP A 274 -45.91 -51.29 14.48
C ASP A 274 -46.17 -50.43 13.23
N ASP A 275 -45.13 -49.95 12.55
CA ASP A 275 -45.25 -49.18 11.30
C ASP A 275 -45.06 -50.02 10.03
N PHE A 276 -44.71 -51.31 10.17
CA PHE A 276 -44.38 -52.20 9.06
C PHE A 276 -45.31 -53.43 8.96
N PHE A 277 -45.65 -53.80 7.74
CA PHE A 277 -46.45 -54.99 7.39
C PHE A 277 -45.61 -56.09 6.73
N CYS A 278 -45.99 -57.34 6.99
CA CYS A 278 -45.27 -58.55 6.58
C CYS A 278 -45.04 -58.62 5.06
N ALA A 279 -43.81 -58.95 4.66
CA ALA A 279 -43.42 -59.06 3.24
C ALA A 279 -44.20 -60.16 2.48
N GLU A 280 -44.58 -61.25 3.17
CA GLU A 280 -45.25 -62.42 2.59
C GLU A 280 -46.77 -62.27 2.40
N LEU A 281 -47.30 -61.03 2.44
CA LEU A 281 -48.72 -60.78 2.22
C LEU A 281 -49.19 -61.24 0.82
N PRO A 282 -50.37 -61.89 0.71
CA PRO A 282 -50.92 -62.29 -0.59
C PRO A 282 -51.07 -61.10 -1.56
N ARG A 283 -50.87 -61.35 -2.86
CA ARG A 283 -51.00 -60.30 -3.92
C ARG A 283 -52.27 -59.44 -3.84
N PRO A 284 -53.47 -59.99 -3.52
CA PRO A 284 -54.66 -59.16 -3.33
C PRO A 284 -54.52 -58.15 -2.16
N ALA A 285 -53.87 -58.56 -1.07
CA ALA A 285 -53.67 -57.71 0.11
C ALA A 285 -52.62 -56.62 -0.17
N GLN A 286 -51.55 -56.94 -0.90
CA GLN A 286 -50.58 -55.96 -1.38
C GLN A 286 -51.25 -54.89 -2.27
N ALA A 287 -52.13 -55.30 -3.19
CA ALA A 287 -52.87 -54.38 -4.04
C ALA A 287 -53.82 -53.45 -3.27
N LEU A 288 -54.48 -53.95 -2.22
CA LEU A 288 -55.34 -53.16 -1.34
C LEU A 288 -54.54 -52.18 -0.47
N LEU A 289 -53.43 -52.61 0.13
CA LEU A 289 -52.58 -51.74 0.93
C LEU A 289 -51.99 -50.58 0.09
N ALA A 290 -51.58 -50.87 -1.15
CA ALA A 290 -51.10 -49.85 -2.09
C ALA A 290 -52.19 -48.81 -2.44
N SER A 291 -53.47 -49.22 -2.61
CA SER A 291 -54.57 -48.28 -2.86
C SER A 291 -55.05 -47.52 -1.61
N LEU A 292 -54.65 -47.96 -0.42
CA LEU A 292 -54.84 -47.27 0.87
C LEU A 292 -53.71 -46.30 1.24
N GLY A 293 -52.69 -46.12 0.38
CA GLY A 293 -51.58 -45.20 0.62
C GLY A 293 -50.45 -45.76 1.52
N VAL A 294 -50.42 -47.08 1.74
CA VAL A 294 -49.28 -47.75 2.37
C VAL A 294 -48.14 -47.81 1.36
N LEU A 295 -46.95 -47.34 1.77
CA LEU A 295 -45.81 -47.21 0.86
C LEU A 295 -44.98 -48.50 0.82
N GLU A 296 -44.79 -49.05 -0.38
CA GLU A 296 -43.71 -50.02 -0.62
C GLU A 296 -42.35 -49.33 -0.50
N LEU A 297 -41.53 -49.75 0.46
CA LEU A 297 -40.17 -49.28 0.62
C LEU A 297 -39.19 -50.18 -0.14
N ARG A 298 -38.32 -49.57 -0.93
CA ARG A 298 -37.12 -50.17 -1.53
C ARG A 298 -35.88 -49.74 -0.73
N ASP A 299 -34.72 -50.26 -1.09
CA ASP A 299 -33.41 -49.96 -0.48
C ASP A 299 -33.21 -48.45 -0.21
N ALA A 300 -33.38 -47.62 -1.25
CA ALA A 300 -33.30 -46.17 -1.16
C ALA A 300 -34.25 -45.55 -0.11
N ASP A 301 -35.52 -45.96 -0.12
CA ASP A 301 -36.55 -45.40 0.77
C ASP A 301 -36.30 -45.82 2.24
N VAL A 302 -35.65 -46.97 2.48
CA VAL A 302 -35.17 -47.41 3.80
C VAL A 302 -33.94 -46.62 4.25
N PHE A 303 -32.97 -46.40 3.36
CA PHE A 303 -31.78 -45.61 3.64
C PHE A 303 -32.13 -44.16 4.04
N GLU A 304 -32.97 -43.49 3.25
CA GLU A 304 -33.49 -42.14 3.50
C GLU A 304 -34.12 -42.01 4.89
N ARG A 305 -35.09 -42.88 5.23
CA ARG A 305 -36.01 -42.60 6.34
C ARG A 305 -35.60 -43.19 7.68
N PHE A 306 -34.88 -44.30 7.69
CA PHE A 306 -34.63 -45.06 8.93
C PHE A 306 -33.16 -45.23 9.27
N LEU A 307 -32.27 -45.27 8.27
CA LEU A 307 -30.86 -45.62 8.48
C LEU A 307 -29.95 -44.39 8.52
N LEU A 308 -29.99 -43.52 7.51
CA LEU A 308 -29.13 -42.35 7.45
C LEU A 308 -29.38 -41.33 8.58
N PRO A 309 -30.62 -41.06 9.03
CA PRO A 309 -30.87 -40.17 10.18
C PRO A 309 -30.32 -40.71 11.51
N ARG A 310 -30.06 -42.02 11.61
CA ARG A 310 -29.56 -42.70 12.82
C ARG A 310 -28.12 -43.21 12.69
N PHE A 311 -27.45 -42.93 11.57
CA PHE A 311 -26.19 -43.57 11.18
C PHE A 311 -25.11 -43.55 12.27
N GLY A 312 -24.85 -42.37 12.86
CA GLY A 312 -23.83 -42.19 13.91
C GLY A 312 -24.16 -42.86 15.24
N ALA A 313 -25.40 -43.33 15.45
CA ALA A 313 -25.81 -44.08 16.64
C ALA A 313 -25.65 -45.61 16.49
N PHE A 314 -25.29 -46.11 15.31
CA PHE A 314 -24.97 -47.53 15.11
C PHE A 314 -23.52 -47.84 15.47
N ALA A 315 -23.27 -49.09 15.90
CA ALA A 315 -21.93 -49.62 16.16
C ALA A 315 -21.04 -49.57 14.89
N ILE A 316 -19.72 -49.46 15.08
CA ILE A 316 -18.75 -49.17 14.02
C ILE A 316 -18.79 -50.23 12.91
N GLU A 317 -18.92 -51.51 13.28
CA GLU A 317 -18.99 -52.65 12.36
C GLU A 317 -20.23 -52.55 11.45
N ARG A 318 -21.35 -52.06 11.99
CA ARG A 318 -22.58 -51.81 11.23
C ARG A 318 -22.45 -50.57 10.34
N GLN A 319 -21.80 -49.51 10.81
CA GLN A 319 -21.50 -48.33 9.99
C GLN A 319 -20.59 -48.69 8.80
N GLU A 320 -19.55 -49.50 9.01
CA GLU A 320 -18.64 -49.94 7.96
C GLU A 320 -19.33 -50.86 6.94
N ALA A 321 -20.13 -51.83 7.39
CA ALA A 321 -20.90 -52.69 6.49
C ALA A 321 -21.95 -51.91 5.68
N MET A 322 -22.62 -50.93 6.28
CA MET A 322 -23.54 -50.01 5.59
C MET A 322 -22.80 -49.13 4.56
N ARG A 323 -21.61 -48.62 4.88
CA ARG A 323 -20.75 -47.87 3.93
C ARG A 323 -20.41 -48.74 2.72
N SER A 324 -19.97 -49.98 2.92
CA SER A 324 -19.67 -50.91 1.82
C SER A 324 -20.88 -51.20 0.92
N HIS A 325 -22.07 -51.37 1.49
CA HIS A 325 -23.30 -51.58 0.72
C HIS A 325 -23.73 -50.34 -0.08
N LEU A 326 -23.64 -49.16 0.54
CA LEU A 326 -24.01 -47.89 -0.08
C LEU A 326 -23.08 -47.58 -1.26
N LEU A 327 -21.78 -47.87 -1.14
CA LEU A 327 -20.83 -47.78 -2.26
C LEU A 327 -21.19 -48.75 -3.40
N ALA A 328 -21.46 -50.01 -3.08
CA ALA A 328 -21.76 -51.05 -4.08
C ALA A 328 -23.03 -50.76 -4.90
N HIS A 329 -24.07 -50.23 -4.27
CA HIS A 329 -25.35 -49.89 -4.90
C HIS A 329 -25.47 -48.40 -5.28
N TRP A 330 -24.39 -47.62 -5.13
CA TRP A 330 -24.39 -46.18 -5.42
C TRP A 330 -24.90 -45.79 -6.82
N PRO A 331 -24.61 -46.53 -7.91
CA PRO A 331 -25.10 -46.18 -9.26
C PRO A 331 -26.63 -46.08 -9.37
N GLU A 332 -27.36 -46.80 -8.53
CA GLU A 332 -28.83 -46.83 -8.44
C GLU A 332 -29.33 -45.89 -7.35
N LEU A 333 -28.75 -45.95 -6.14
CA LEU A 333 -29.15 -45.11 -5.00
C LEU A 333 -29.05 -43.61 -5.29
N ARG A 334 -28.05 -43.17 -6.05
CA ARG A 334 -27.86 -41.75 -6.44
C ARG A 334 -29.00 -41.15 -7.27
N LEU A 335 -29.87 -41.98 -7.84
CA LEU A 335 -31.04 -41.54 -8.60
C LEU A 335 -32.19 -41.08 -7.69
N HIS A 336 -32.09 -41.32 -6.37
CA HIS A 336 -33.08 -40.92 -5.38
C HIS A 336 -32.63 -39.65 -4.65
N GLU A 337 -33.22 -38.50 -5.01
CA GLU A 337 -32.85 -37.20 -4.45
C GLU A 337 -32.93 -37.15 -2.91
N GLY A 338 -33.90 -37.83 -2.30
CA GLY A 338 -34.05 -37.88 -0.84
C GLY A 338 -32.93 -38.64 -0.13
N VAL A 339 -32.36 -39.68 -0.75
CA VAL A 339 -31.16 -40.36 -0.24
C VAL A 339 -29.97 -39.41 -0.28
N CYS A 340 -29.76 -38.73 -1.41
CA CYS A 340 -28.67 -37.77 -1.59
C CYS A 340 -28.81 -36.58 -0.62
N ALA A 341 -30.00 -36.01 -0.47
CA ALA A 341 -30.29 -34.90 0.44
C ALA A 341 -30.10 -35.29 1.92
N THR A 342 -30.52 -36.49 2.32
CA THR A 342 -30.29 -36.99 3.69
C THR A 342 -28.81 -37.25 3.94
N LEU A 343 -28.14 -37.98 3.03
CA LEU A 343 -26.73 -38.32 3.15
C LEU A 343 -25.83 -37.07 3.20
N ARG A 344 -26.21 -35.99 2.50
CA ARG A 344 -25.51 -34.68 2.51
C ARG A 344 -25.37 -34.06 3.90
N VAL A 345 -26.35 -34.28 4.78
CA VAL A 345 -26.39 -33.70 6.15
C VAL A 345 -26.10 -34.72 7.25
N THR A 346 -26.21 -36.03 6.98
CA THR A 346 -25.81 -37.09 7.92
C THR A 346 -24.30 -37.07 8.17
N ALA A 347 -23.91 -37.10 9.45
CA ALA A 347 -22.52 -37.34 9.87
C ALA A 347 -22.07 -38.75 9.46
N PHE A 348 -21.36 -38.85 8.33
CA PHE A 348 -21.13 -40.11 7.59
C PHE A 348 -19.65 -40.36 7.28
N VAL A 349 -18.88 -39.31 7.00
CA VAL A 349 -17.47 -39.39 6.59
C VAL A 349 -16.59 -39.34 7.83
N PRO A 350 -15.73 -40.35 8.10
CA PRO A 350 -14.78 -40.28 9.19
C PRO A 350 -13.60 -39.39 8.82
N VAL A 351 -13.27 -38.50 9.75
CA VAL A 351 -12.24 -37.47 9.65
C VAL A 351 -11.56 -37.38 11.02
N GLY A 352 -10.33 -37.90 11.11
CA GLY A 352 -9.59 -37.97 12.38
C GLY A 352 -10.31 -38.83 13.42
N SER A 353 -10.85 -38.20 14.46
CA SER A 353 -11.64 -38.85 15.52
C SER A 353 -13.16 -38.66 15.38
N GLN A 354 -13.61 -37.94 14.36
CA GLN A 354 -14.99 -37.44 14.26
C GLN A 354 -15.71 -37.93 12.99
N LEU A 355 -17.04 -37.81 12.97
CA LEU A 355 -17.86 -38.01 11.77
C LEU A 355 -18.36 -36.66 11.28
N LEU A 356 -17.95 -36.25 10.08
CA LEU A 356 -18.47 -35.05 9.40
C LEU A 356 -19.54 -35.44 8.37
N CYS A 357 -20.45 -34.51 8.06
CA CYS A 357 -21.36 -34.70 6.93
C CYS A 357 -20.64 -34.33 5.61
N PRO A 358 -20.99 -34.96 4.47
CA PRO A 358 -20.36 -34.68 3.18
C PRO A 358 -20.29 -33.18 2.84
N ALA A 359 -21.33 -32.40 3.17
CA ALA A 359 -21.35 -30.95 2.94
C ALA A 359 -20.28 -30.13 3.71
N GLN A 360 -19.64 -30.71 4.72
CA GLN A 360 -18.55 -30.10 5.50
C GLN A 360 -17.16 -30.58 5.06
N VAL A 361 -17.09 -31.60 4.21
CA VAL A 361 -15.84 -32.25 3.78
C VAL A 361 -15.31 -31.60 2.51
N LEU A 362 -13.98 -31.47 2.43
CA LEU A 362 -13.26 -30.90 1.29
C LEU A 362 -12.67 -32.01 0.41
N ASP A 363 -12.70 -31.83 -0.92
CA ASP A 363 -12.11 -32.80 -1.84
C ASP A 363 -10.57 -32.71 -1.84
N PRO A 364 -9.84 -33.79 -1.49
CA PRO A 364 -8.38 -33.81 -1.52
C PRO A 364 -7.80 -33.69 -2.94
N ARG A 365 -8.58 -33.92 -4.00
CA ARG A 365 -8.16 -33.74 -5.40
C ARG A 365 -8.10 -32.27 -5.82
N ASN A 366 -8.81 -31.38 -5.13
CA ASN A 366 -8.75 -29.95 -5.40
C ASN A 366 -7.44 -29.37 -4.81
N HIS A 367 -6.51 -28.96 -5.67
CA HIS A 367 -5.19 -28.46 -5.27
C HIS A 367 -5.26 -27.23 -4.35
N VAL A 368 -6.23 -26.34 -4.53
CA VAL A 368 -6.37 -25.13 -3.70
C VAL A 368 -6.84 -25.50 -2.30
N LEU A 369 -7.88 -26.34 -2.19
CA LEU A 369 -8.39 -26.79 -0.89
C LEU A 369 -7.34 -27.60 -0.14
N SER A 370 -6.73 -28.61 -0.79
CA SER A 370 -5.77 -29.51 -0.16
C SER A 370 -4.47 -28.82 0.26
N TYR A 371 -4.00 -27.81 -0.48
CA TYR A 371 -2.81 -27.05 -0.10
C TYR A 371 -3.11 -26.00 1.00
N VAL A 372 -4.21 -25.24 0.89
CA VAL A 372 -4.55 -24.19 1.87
C VAL A 372 -4.91 -24.78 3.23
N PHE A 373 -5.68 -25.87 3.26
CA PHE A 373 -6.13 -26.52 4.49
C PHE A 373 -5.32 -27.78 4.86
N GLY A 374 -4.20 -28.04 4.18
CA GLY A 374 -3.37 -29.22 4.43
C GLY A 374 -2.97 -29.34 5.90
N GLY A 375 -3.45 -30.41 6.56
CA GLY A 375 -3.30 -30.66 8.01
C GLY A 375 -4.58 -30.53 8.84
N ASP A 376 -5.66 -29.92 8.32
CA ASP A 376 -6.92 -29.76 9.05
C ASP A 376 -7.78 -31.05 9.07
N GLU A 377 -8.51 -31.26 10.16
CA GLU A 377 -9.58 -32.28 10.29
C GLU A 377 -10.82 -31.92 9.43
N ARG A 378 -10.66 -31.82 8.10
CA ARG A 378 -11.74 -31.58 7.12
C ARG A 378 -11.65 -32.39 5.82
N PHE A 379 -10.62 -33.23 5.68
CA PHE A 379 -10.46 -34.16 4.55
C PHE A 379 -10.88 -35.58 4.96
N PRO A 380 -11.36 -36.41 4.02
CA PRO A 380 -11.65 -37.82 4.32
C PRO A 380 -10.42 -38.56 4.84
N GLU A 381 -10.62 -39.54 5.72
CA GLU A 381 -9.58 -40.53 6.01
C GLU A 381 -9.04 -41.19 4.71
N PRO A 382 -7.75 -41.60 4.65
CA PRO A 382 -7.13 -42.14 3.42
C PRO A 382 -7.88 -43.29 2.73
N ARG A 383 -8.65 -44.10 3.49
CA ARG A 383 -9.47 -45.19 2.94
C ARG A 383 -10.72 -44.72 2.15
N PHE A 384 -11.10 -43.44 2.29
CA PHE A 384 -12.18 -42.79 1.54
C PHE A 384 -11.66 -41.87 0.42
N CYS A 385 -10.35 -41.82 0.19
CA CYS A 385 -9.72 -41.01 -0.87
C CYS A 385 -9.59 -41.73 -2.22
N GLY A 386 -10.24 -42.89 -2.40
CA GLY A 386 -10.32 -43.58 -3.70
C GLY A 386 -11.38 -42.96 -4.62
N ASP A 387 -11.19 -43.05 -5.94
CA ASP A 387 -12.04 -42.38 -6.92
C ASP A 387 -13.54 -42.71 -6.81
N GLU A 388 -13.88 -43.95 -6.46
CA GLU A 388 -15.27 -44.38 -6.25
C GLU A 388 -15.91 -43.64 -5.06
N TRP A 389 -15.18 -43.52 -3.95
CA TRP A 389 -15.62 -42.76 -2.77
C TRP A 389 -15.69 -41.26 -3.04
N LEU A 390 -14.69 -40.68 -3.71
CA LEU A 390 -14.68 -39.25 -4.01
C LEU A 390 -15.72 -38.88 -5.09
N SER A 391 -16.08 -39.81 -5.99
CA SER A 391 -17.22 -39.67 -6.90
C SER A 391 -18.56 -39.66 -6.14
N LEU A 392 -18.74 -40.59 -5.19
CA LEU A 392 -19.90 -40.65 -4.31
C LEU A 392 -20.04 -39.37 -3.47
N LEU A 393 -18.99 -38.98 -2.75
CA LEU A 393 -19.01 -37.80 -1.89
C LEU A 393 -19.23 -36.50 -2.69
N SER A 394 -18.63 -36.37 -3.89
CA SER A 394 -18.85 -35.21 -4.76
C SER A 394 -20.29 -35.13 -5.28
N ALA A 395 -20.93 -36.27 -5.57
CA ALA A 395 -22.34 -36.30 -6.00
C ALA A 395 -23.33 -36.02 -4.85
N VAL A 396 -22.89 -36.15 -3.59
CA VAL A 396 -23.68 -35.89 -2.37
C VAL A 396 -23.46 -34.48 -1.82
N GLY A 397 -22.45 -33.74 -2.31
CA GLY A 397 -22.21 -32.34 -1.98
C GLY A 397 -20.94 -32.05 -1.16
N MET A 398 -19.94 -32.94 -1.20
CA MET A 398 -18.55 -32.59 -0.84
C MET A 398 -18.09 -31.37 -1.64
N LYS A 399 -17.31 -30.49 -1.01
CA LYS A 399 -16.76 -29.30 -1.67
C LYS A 399 -15.60 -29.69 -2.58
N SER A 400 -15.93 -30.02 -3.83
CA SER A 400 -14.98 -30.32 -4.91
C SER A 400 -14.47 -29.08 -5.64
N GLU A 401 -15.27 -28.01 -5.66
CA GLU A 401 -14.97 -26.72 -6.29
C GLU A 401 -14.82 -25.62 -5.22
N VAL A 402 -14.08 -24.56 -5.55
CA VAL A 402 -13.86 -23.43 -4.64
C VAL A 402 -14.98 -22.40 -4.84
N ASP A 403 -16.16 -22.71 -4.29
CA ASP A 403 -17.28 -21.76 -4.25
C ASP A 403 -16.96 -20.49 -3.43
N ALA A 404 -17.80 -19.46 -3.55
CA ALA A 404 -17.59 -18.17 -2.87
C ALA A 404 -17.44 -18.28 -1.34
N ASP A 405 -18.09 -19.25 -0.69
CA ASP A 405 -17.95 -19.50 0.75
C ASP A 405 -16.65 -20.24 1.08
N ALA A 406 -16.27 -21.23 0.27
CA ALA A 406 -15.00 -21.93 0.38
C ALA A 406 -13.83 -20.97 0.17
N PHE A 407 -13.91 -20.06 -0.81
CA PHE A 407 -12.91 -19.03 -1.06
C PHE A 407 -12.72 -18.11 0.16
N VAL A 408 -13.81 -17.63 0.77
CA VAL A 408 -13.74 -16.83 2.02
C VAL A 408 -13.10 -17.64 3.16
N GLN A 409 -13.40 -18.93 3.29
CA GLN A 409 -12.72 -19.77 4.29
C GLN A 409 -11.23 -20.00 3.99
N CYS A 410 -10.82 -20.12 2.73
CA CYS A 410 -9.42 -20.21 2.33
C CYS A 410 -8.66 -18.94 2.73
N ALA A 411 -9.21 -17.77 2.40
CA ALA A 411 -8.62 -16.47 2.72
C ALA A 411 -8.50 -16.27 4.24
N LEU A 412 -9.58 -16.55 5.00
CA LEU A 412 -9.58 -16.45 6.47
C LEU A 412 -8.58 -17.41 7.13
N LYS A 413 -8.36 -18.61 6.56
CA LYS A 413 -7.33 -19.55 7.06
C LYS A 413 -5.92 -19.01 6.86
N VAL A 414 -5.65 -18.37 5.72
CA VAL A 414 -4.33 -17.76 5.44
C VAL A 414 -4.06 -16.55 6.34
N ASP A 415 -5.07 -15.70 6.55
CA ASP A 415 -5.01 -14.58 7.52
C ASP A 415 -4.72 -15.10 8.94
N ALA A 416 -5.46 -16.13 9.39
CA ALA A 416 -5.25 -16.76 10.70
C ALA A 416 -3.86 -17.42 10.85
N LEU A 417 -3.37 -18.13 9.82
CA LEU A 417 -2.02 -18.72 9.83
C LEU A 417 -0.93 -17.63 9.90
N CYS A 418 -1.14 -16.49 9.25
CA CYS A 418 -0.26 -15.33 9.32
C CYS A 418 -0.28 -14.67 10.72
N ALA A 419 -1.45 -14.60 11.37
CA ALA A 419 -1.59 -14.10 12.74
C ALA A 419 -0.92 -15.02 13.78
N GLU A 420 -0.90 -16.33 13.54
CA GLU A 420 -0.30 -17.34 14.44
C GLU A 420 1.22 -17.50 14.24
N HIS A 421 1.68 -17.55 12.98
CA HIS A 421 3.07 -17.91 12.63
C HIS A 421 3.89 -16.74 12.05
N GLY A 422 3.26 -15.59 11.78
CA GLY A 422 3.85 -14.50 11.02
C GLY A 422 3.95 -14.80 9.51
N VAL A 423 4.63 -13.90 8.79
CA VAL A 423 4.78 -13.97 7.33
C VAL A 423 5.87 -14.99 6.96
N THR A 424 5.50 -16.26 6.91
CA THR A 424 6.40 -17.36 6.53
C THR A 424 6.34 -17.67 5.01
N PRO A 425 7.36 -18.33 4.42
CA PRO A 425 7.33 -18.74 3.02
C PRO A 425 6.14 -19.65 2.64
N ASP A 426 5.66 -20.48 3.58
CA ASP A 426 4.49 -21.34 3.35
C ASP A 426 3.18 -20.53 3.36
N VAL A 427 3.03 -19.60 4.32
CA VAL A 427 1.92 -18.63 4.35
C VAL A 427 1.88 -17.80 3.06
N LEU A 428 3.02 -17.28 2.60
CA LEU A 428 3.13 -16.57 1.32
C LEU A 428 2.79 -17.45 0.11
N SER A 429 3.11 -18.74 0.14
CA SER A 429 2.78 -19.69 -0.93
C SER A 429 1.28 -19.99 -0.98
N ARG A 430 0.64 -20.23 0.17
CA ARG A 430 -0.83 -20.40 0.28
C ARG A 430 -1.56 -19.13 -0.16
N ALA A 431 -1.09 -17.96 0.30
CA ALA A 431 -1.62 -16.65 -0.08
C ALA A 431 -1.53 -16.40 -1.61
N SER A 432 -0.38 -16.71 -2.21
CA SER A 432 -0.17 -16.58 -3.66
C SER A 432 -1.12 -17.46 -4.48
N LEU A 433 -1.36 -18.69 -4.03
CA LEU A 433 -2.29 -19.62 -4.70
C LEU A 433 -3.75 -19.14 -4.65
N ILE A 434 -4.17 -18.53 -3.54
CA ILE A 434 -5.52 -17.96 -3.40
C ILE A 434 -5.68 -16.70 -4.26
N ALA A 435 -4.65 -15.82 -4.29
CA ALA A 435 -4.67 -14.61 -5.11
C ALA A 435 -4.67 -14.91 -6.62
N ASP A 436 -3.91 -15.91 -7.06
CA ASP A 436 -3.92 -16.44 -8.43
C ASP A 436 -5.29 -17.03 -8.80
N HIS A 437 -5.83 -17.92 -7.94
CA HIS A 437 -7.16 -18.51 -8.13
C HIS A 437 -8.27 -17.46 -8.25
N LEU A 438 -8.26 -16.42 -7.40
CA LEU A 438 -9.23 -15.33 -7.50
C LEU A 438 -9.09 -14.58 -8.82
N THR A 439 -7.86 -14.26 -9.24
CA THR A 439 -7.61 -13.48 -10.45
C THR A 439 -8.06 -14.24 -11.70
N SER A 440 -7.88 -15.58 -11.72
CA SER A 440 -8.37 -16.45 -12.80
C SER A 440 -9.88 -16.63 -12.82
N HIS A 441 -10.54 -16.82 -11.67
CA HIS A 441 -11.97 -17.18 -11.58
C HIS A 441 -12.87 -16.02 -11.10
N VAL A 442 -12.36 -14.78 -11.17
CA VAL A 442 -13.02 -13.56 -10.68
C VAL A 442 -14.46 -13.41 -11.18
N GLY A 443 -14.72 -13.72 -12.45
CA GLY A 443 -16.04 -13.62 -13.07
C GLY A 443 -17.02 -14.71 -12.67
N GLU A 444 -16.53 -15.85 -12.16
CA GLU A 444 -17.36 -16.94 -11.62
C GLU A 444 -17.70 -16.69 -10.14
N LEU A 445 -16.74 -16.13 -9.40
CA LEU A 445 -16.89 -15.80 -7.97
C LEU A 445 -17.69 -14.50 -7.72
N LEU A 446 -17.65 -13.54 -8.65
CA LEU A 446 -18.37 -12.26 -8.53
C LEU A 446 -19.52 -12.10 -9.55
N GLY A 447 -19.53 -12.82 -10.67
CA GLY A 447 -20.59 -12.66 -11.69
C GLY A 447 -20.75 -11.22 -12.21
N ASP A 448 -21.99 -10.83 -12.50
CA ASP A 448 -22.33 -9.43 -12.79
C ASP A 448 -22.18 -8.57 -11.52
N VAL A 449 -21.29 -7.57 -11.58
CA VAL A 449 -20.87 -6.69 -10.47
C VAL A 449 -22.04 -5.95 -9.78
N SER A 450 -23.21 -5.90 -10.41
CA SER A 450 -24.44 -5.29 -9.88
C SER A 450 -25.36 -6.25 -9.09
N GLY A 451 -25.00 -7.51 -8.89
CA GLY A 451 -25.80 -8.48 -8.13
C GLY A 451 -25.57 -8.42 -6.62
N ASP A 452 -26.64 -8.57 -5.82
CA ASP A 452 -26.56 -8.54 -4.35
C ASP A 452 -25.58 -9.59 -3.78
N ALA A 453 -25.52 -10.77 -4.39
CA ALA A 453 -24.59 -11.84 -4.02
C ALA A 453 -23.11 -11.46 -4.29
N ALA A 454 -22.86 -10.74 -5.40
CA ALA A 454 -21.53 -10.24 -5.75
C ALA A 454 -21.06 -9.23 -4.70
N ALA A 455 -21.92 -8.28 -4.35
CA ALA A 455 -21.66 -7.29 -3.31
C ALA A 455 -21.45 -7.95 -1.93
N ALA A 456 -22.21 -8.99 -1.59
CA ALA A 456 -22.06 -9.72 -0.33
C ALA A 456 -20.74 -10.51 -0.24
N PHE A 457 -20.29 -11.15 -1.33
CA PHE A 457 -18.98 -11.80 -1.38
C PHE A 457 -17.84 -10.77 -1.33
N ALA A 458 -17.92 -9.71 -2.14
CA ALA A 458 -16.93 -8.64 -2.17
C ALA A 458 -16.76 -7.97 -0.79
N ALA A 459 -17.88 -7.66 -0.11
CA ALA A 459 -17.88 -7.05 1.21
C ALA A 459 -17.27 -7.95 2.30
N ARG A 460 -17.28 -9.28 2.12
CA ARG A 460 -16.64 -10.27 3.01
C ARG A 460 -15.15 -10.45 2.74
N ILE A 461 -14.67 -10.15 1.53
CA ILE A 461 -13.29 -10.45 1.11
C ILE A 461 -12.38 -9.21 1.08
N GLN A 462 -12.93 -8.01 0.89
CA GLN A 462 -12.22 -6.74 0.79
C GLN A 462 -11.24 -6.44 1.94
N SER A 463 -11.51 -6.96 3.15
CA SER A 463 -10.80 -6.66 4.40
C SER A 463 -10.00 -7.83 5.00
N VAL A 464 -9.98 -9.00 4.34
CA VAL A 464 -9.24 -10.19 4.79
C VAL A 464 -7.80 -10.12 4.28
N ARG A 465 -6.80 -10.37 5.14
CA ARG A 465 -5.38 -10.26 4.78
C ARG A 465 -4.81 -11.57 4.24
N PHE A 466 -5.12 -11.84 2.98
CA PHE A 466 -4.61 -12.99 2.24
C PHE A 466 -3.85 -12.63 0.95
N VAL A 467 -3.76 -11.34 0.59
CA VAL A 467 -3.06 -10.90 -0.61
C VAL A 467 -1.58 -10.71 -0.27
N PRO A 468 -0.63 -11.39 -0.96
CA PRO A 468 0.79 -11.16 -0.73
C PRO A 468 1.20 -9.81 -1.32
N ALA A 469 1.93 -9.01 -0.55
CA ALA A 469 2.50 -7.74 -0.99
C ALA A 469 3.83 -7.48 -0.28
N CYS A 470 4.40 -6.29 -0.52
CA CYS A 470 5.53 -5.77 0.24
C CYS A 470 5.08 -4.54 1.02
N ALA A 471 5.58 -4.38 2.25
CA ALA A 471 5.21 -3.27 3.13
C ALA A 471 5.67 -1.92 2.53
N PRO A 472 4.83 -0.87 2.57
CA PRO A 472 5.18 0.44 2.06
C PRO A 472 6.34 1.06 2.86
N SER A 473 7.37 1.54 2.16
CA SER A 473 8.55 2.16 2.77
C SER A 473 9.16 3.21 1.81
N ALA A 474 9.72 4.28 2.37
CA ALA A 474 10.44 5.30 1.62
C ALA A 474 11.92 4.95 1.35
N GLU A 475 12.46 3.98 2.08
CA GLU A 475 13.84 3.49 1.92
C GLU A 475 13.95 2.43 0.83
N HIS A 476 12.83 1.75 0.53
CA HIS A 476 12.77 0.60 -0.38
C HIS A 476 12.09 0.98 -1.70
N ALA A 477 12.53 0.34 -2.79
CA ALA A 477 11.90 0.49 -4.10
C ALA A 477 10.45 -0.04 -4.09
N PRO A 478 9.61 0.35 -5.07
CA PRO A 478 8.32 -0.31 -5.30
C PRO A 478 8.46 -1.85 -5.29
N ASN A 479 7.65 -2.53 -4.49
CA ASN A 479 7.72 -3.99 -4.26
C ASN A 479 9.01 -4.54 -3.62
N ALA A 480 9.91 -3.71 -3.09
CA ALA A 480 11.16 -4.16 -2.46
C ALA A 480 11.18 -4.06 -0.92
N GLY A 481 10.10 -3.58 -0.29
CA GLY A 481 9.94 -3.62 1.17
C GLY A 481 9.76 -5.04 1.73
N PRO A 482 9.78 -5.22 3.06
CA PRO A 482 9.55 -6.53 3.69
C PRO A 482 8.25 -7.20 3.22
N PRO A 483 8.24 -8.52 2.97
CA PRO A 483 7.03 -9.22 2.54
C PRO A 483 5.96 -9.20 3.64
N THR A 484 4.70 -9.07 3.24
CA THR A 484 3.56 -8.97 4.15
C THR A 484 2.29 -9.55 3.50
N LEU A 485 1.29 -9.89 4.32
CA LEU A 485 -0.08 -10.09 3.85
C LEU A 485 -0.92 -8.84 4.13
N VAL A 486 -1.76 -8.50 3.16
CA VAL A 486 -2.65 -7.34 3.18
C VAL A 486 -3.99 -7.70 2.56
N SER A 487 -4.98 -6.84 2.76
CA SER A 487 -6.31 -6.96 2.16
C SER A 487 -6.42 -6.12 0.89
N PHE A 488 -7.37 -6.43 0.00
CA PHE A 488 -7.52 -5.66 -1.24
C PHE A 488 -7.90 -4.19 -0.99
N ALA A 489 -8.60 -3.87 0.11
CA ALA A 489 -8.87 -2.50 0.53
C ALA A 489 -7.62 -1.71 0.98
N GLU A 490 -6.51 -2.39 1.27
CA GLU A 490 -5.22 -1.77 1.59
C GLU A 490 -4.31 -1.63 0.35
N CYS A 491 -4.62 -2.34 -0.75
CA CYS A 491 -3.79 -2.42 -1.96
C CYS A 491 -3.99 -1.26 -2.94
N ALA A 492 -2.88 -0.68 -3.40
CA ALA A 492 -2.82 0.19 -4.58
C ALA A 492 -2.35 -0.59 -5.83
N LEU A 493 -2.77 -0.16 -7.03
CA LEU A 493 -2.37 -0.80 -8.29
C LEU A 493 -0.93 -0.43 -8.69
N GLN A 494 -0.23 -1.32 -9.39
CA GLN A 494 1.13 -1.07 -9.90
C GLN A 494 1.24 0.17 -10.82
N GLN A 495 0.15 0.60 -11.46
CA GLN A 495 0.12 1.83 -12.27
C GLN A 495 0.12 3.12 -11.42
N ASP A 496 -0.47 3.04 -10.22
CA ASP A 496 -0.56 4.12 -9.23
C ASP A 496 0.66 4.14 -8.29
N ALA A 497 1.60 3.20 -8.47
CA ALA A 497 2.83 3.13 -7.69
C ALA A 497 3.54 4.49 -7.54
N PRO A 498 3.78 5.30 -8.60
CA PRO A 498 4.50 6.58 -8.50
C PRO A 498 3.79 7.68 -7.69
N VAL A 499 2.59 7.42 -7.15
CA VAL A 499 1.87 8.35 -6.27
C VAL A 499 1.48 7.73 -4.92
N LEU A 500 1.78 6.45 -4.67
CA LEU A 500 1.36 5.72 -3.46
C LEU A 500 2.40 4.78 -2.82
N TRP A 501 3.50 4.35 -3.46
CA TRP A 501 4.29 3.18 -3.00
C TRP A 501 4.87 3.26 -1.57
N THR A 502 5.09 4.47 -1.04
CA THR A 502 5.57 4.68 0.34
C THR A 502 4.45 4.85 1.37
N SER A 503 3.19 4.76 0.94
CA SER A 503 1.97 5.00 1.75
C SER A 503 0.99 3.82 1.74
N ALA A 504 1.01 2.99 0.70
CA ALA A 504 0.15 1.82 0.55
C ALA A 504 0.94 0.66 -0.11
N PRO A 505 0.68 -0.60 0.29
CA PRO A 505 1.23 -1.78 -0.38
C PRO A 505 0.78 -1.83 -1.84
N LEU A 506 1.67 -2.28 -2.72
CA LEU A 506 1.38 -2.41 -4.15
C LEU A 506 0.92 -3.82 -4.48
N LEU A 507 -0.15 -3.91 -5.27
CA LEU A 507 -0.63 -5.14 -5.87
C LEU A 507 0.22 -5.48 -7.11
N LYS A 508 0.79 -6.68 -7.10
CA LYS A 508 1.54 -7.18 -8.25
C LYS A 508 0.67 -7.38 -9.49
N ARG A 509 1.30 -7.39 -10.66
CA ARG A 509 0.61 -7.56 -11.95
C ARG A 509 -0.04 -8.93 -12.11
N GLU A 510 0.57 -10.00 -11.61
CA GLU A 510 -0.01 -11.35 -11.66
C GLU A 510 -1.31 -11.50 -10.85
N TRP A 511 -1.53 -10.65 -9.83
CA TRP A 511 -2.70 -10.69 -8.96
C TRP A 511 -3.63 -9.48 -9.13
N THR A 512 -3.49 -8.73 -10.24
CA THR A 512 -4.34 -7.58 -10.53
C THR A 512 -5.64 -8.05 -11.21
N PRO A 513 -6.81 -7.94 -10.54
CA PRO A 513 -8.08 -8.36 -11.13
C PRO A 513 -8.50 -7.43 -12.28
N PRO A 514 -9.42 -7.86 -13.17
CA PRO A 514 -9.93 -7.02 -14.26
C PRO A 514 -10.62 -5.74 -13.76
N GLN A 515 -10.53 -4.67 -14.55
CA GLN A 515 -10.97 -3.32 -14.19
C GLN A 515 -12.40 -3.20 -13.60
N PRO A 516 -13.44 -3.93 -14.07
CA PRO A 516 -14.79 -3.83 -13.49
C PRO A 516 -14.87 -4.15 -11.99
N TYR A 517 -13.97 -4.98 -11.48
CA TYR A 517 -14.03 -5.48 -10.10
C TYR A 517 -13.24 -4.62 -9.10
N TRP A 518 -12.47 -3.62 -9.56
CA TRP A 518 -11.58 -2.85 -8.68
C TRP A 518 -12.30 -2.16 -7.52
N HIS A 519 -13.42 -1.48 -7.82
CA HIS A 519 -14.23 -0.81 -6.80
C HIS A 519 -14.96 -1.82 -5.89
N ALA A 520 -15.36 -2.98 -6.40
CA ALA A 520 -16.04 -4.00 -5.59
C ALA A 520 -15.08 -4.60 -4.54
N LEU A 521 -13.82 -4.85 -4.93
CA LEU A 521 -12.77 -5.37 -4.04
C LEU A 521 -12.13 -4.30 -3.13
N GLY A 522 -12.55 -3.03 -3.26
CA GLY A 522 -12.08 -1.93 -2.41
C GLY A 522 -10.70 -1.35 -2.77
N LEU A 523 -10.11 -1.73 -3.91
CA LEU A 523 -8.77 -1.28 -4.33
C LEU A 523 -8.63 0.24 -4.31
N LEU A 524 -7.43 0.74 -3.94
CA LEU A 524 -7.11 2.16 -3.81
C LEU A 524 -6.93 2.87 -5.17
N HIS A 525 -7.90 2.71 -6.07
CA HIS A 525 -7.94 3.34 -7.39
C HIS A 525 -9.31 4.01 -7.66
N PRO A 526 -9.36 5.32 -7.97
CA PRO A 526 -8.22 6.24 -8.06
C PRO A 526 -7.61 6.53 -6.67
N PRO A 527 -6.31 6.87 -6.61
CA PRO A 527 -5.60 7.15 -5.36
C PRO A 527 -6.32 8.17 -4.46
N PRO A 528 -6.50 7.88 -3.15
CA PRO A 528 -7.12 8.82 -2.22
C PRO A 528 -6.13 9.92 -1.80
N ALA A 529 -6.58 11.17 -1.81
CA ALA A 529 -5.70 12.34 -1.66
C ALA A 529 -4.91 12.39 -0.33
N HIS A 530 -5.41 11.76 0.73
CA HIS A 530 -4.69 11.67 2.01
C HIS A 530 -3.51 10.66 1.95
N ALA A 531 -3.60 9.59 1.16
CA ALA A 531 -2.50 8.66 0.95
C ALA A 531 -1.45 9.28 0.03
N VAL A 532 -1.86 10.03 -1.00
CA VAL A 532 -0.93 10.83 -1.84
C VAL A 532 -0.22 11.92 -1.02
N LEU A 533 -0.91 12.57 -0.07
CA LEU A 533 -0.27 13.45 0.93
C LEU A 533 0.82 12.72 1.73
N GLN A 534 0.50 11.55 2.31
CA GLN A 534 1.47 10.77 3.07
C GLN A 534 2.64 10.29 2.20
N HIS A 535 2.36 9.91 0.96
CA HIS A 535 3.37 9.53 -0.02
C HIS A 535 4.36 10.67 -0.27
N VAL A 536 3.86 11.89 -0.54
CA VAL A 536 4.68 13.11 -0.68
C VAL A 536 5.50 13.36 0.60
N HIS A 537 4.90 13.27 1.78
CA HIS A 537 5.64 13.47 3.05
C HIS A 537 6.80 12.48 3.20
N ASN A 538 6.57 11.22 2.85
CA ASN A 538 7.55 10.15 2.97
C ASN A 538 8.70 10.31 1.96
N ILE A 539 8.42 10.61 0.68
CA ILE A 539 9.50 10.83 -0.31
C ILE A 539 10.24 12.16 -0.13
N ALA A 540 9.61 13.17 0.49
CA ALA A 540 10.21 14.48 0.79
C ALA A 540 11.40 14.43 1.75
N GLN A 541 11.58 13.33 2.48
CA GLN A 541 12.70 13.12 3.40
C GLN A 541 14.00 12.81 2.66
N HIS A 542 13.93 12.37 1.39
CA HIS A 542 15.08 11.98 0.57
C HIS A 542 15.49 13.09 -0.40
N ALA A 543 16.78 13.43 -0.44
CA ALA A 543 17.30 14.42 -1.38
C ALA A 543 17.36 13.87 -2.82
N PRO A 544 17.03 14.66 -3.87
CA PRO A 544 17.11 14.23 -5.28
C PRO A 544 18.47 13.65 -5.70
N ASP A 545 19.57 14.18 -5.16
CA ASP A 545 20.93 13.69 -5.39
C ASP A 545 21.17 12.24 -4.92
N VAL A 546 20.36 11.75 -3.97
CA VAL A 546 20.53 10.46 -3.27
C VAL A 546 19.35 9.53 -3.57
N TRP A 547 18.66 9.77 -4.69
CA TRP A 547 17.47 9.03 -5.08
C TRP A 547 17.82 7.55 -5.37
N PRO A 548 17.37 6.58 -4.54
CA PRO A 548 17.91 5.22 -4.60
C PRO A 548 17.19 4.31 -5.62
N PHE A 549 16.17 4.82 -6.32
CA PHE A 549 15.30 4.01 -7.18
C PHE A 549 15.64 4.21 -8.66
N ALA A 550 16.16 3.15 -9.29
CA ALA A 550 16.49 3.15 -10.72
C ALA A 550 15.25 3.08 -11.63
N GLU A 551 14.19 2.41 -11.21
CA GLU A 551 12.99 2.18 -12.04
C GLU A 551 12.05 3.38 -12.15
N LEU A 552 11.97 4.19 -11.08
CA LEU A 552 11.17 5.42 -11.02
C LEU A 552 12.10 6.59 -10.70
N THR A 553 12.30 7.50 -11.65
CA THR A 553 13.16 8.68 -11.43
C THR A 553 12.41 9.77 -10.67
N VAL A 554 13.15 10.70 -10.03
CA VAL A 554 12.59 11.90 -9.38
C VAL A 554 11.58 12.61 -10.29
N GLY A 555 11.94 12.81 -11.56
CA GLY A 555 11.09 13.47 -12.55
C GLY A 555 9.80 12.72 -12.87
N SER A 556 9.81 11.38 -12.94
CA SER A 556 8.59 10.61 -13.22
C SER A 556 7.66 10.54 -12.01
N VAL A 557 8.20 10.46 -10.79
CA VAL A 557 7.42 10.44 -9.54
C VAL A 557 6.75 11.79 -9.29
N TYR A 558 7.52 12.88 -9.19
CA TYR A 558 6.92 14.20 -8.99
C TYR A 558 6.05 14.60 -10.18
N GLY A 559 6.40 14.21 -11.41
CA GLY A 559 5.52 14.38 -12.59
C GLY A 559 4.17 13.67 -12.47
N ALA A 560 4.15 12.43 -11.96
CA ALA A 560 2.91 11.68 -11.71
C ALA A 560 2.06 12.30 -10.58
N ILE A 561 2.70 12.78 -9.50
CA ILE A 561 2.04 13.51 -8.42
C ILE A 561 1.37 14.79 -8.96
N TRP A 562 2.06 15.57 -9.79
CA TRP A 562 1.49 16.78 -10.40
C TRP A 562 0.41 16.48 -11.45
N LYS A 563 0.51 15.36 -12.18
CA LYS A 563 -0.57 14.88 -13.05
C LYS A 563 -1.82 14.57 -12.21
N TYR A 564 -1.68 13.78 -11.15
CA TYR A 564 -2.77 13.45 -10.23
C TYR A 564 -3.43 14.72 -9.66
N VAL A 565 -2.63 15.68 -9.16
CA VAL A 565 -3.13 16.96 -8.63
C VAL A 565 -3.90 17.72 -9.72
N SER A 566 -3.39 17.78 -10.96
CA SER A 566 -4.06 18.47 -12.07
C SER A 566 -5.40 17.83 -12.44
N GLU A 567 -5.47 16.50 -12.51
CA GLU A 567 -6.69 15.75 -12.82
C GLU A 567 -7.73 15.82 -11.68
N HIS A 568 -7.27 15.92 -10.42
CA HIS A 568 -8.11 15.89 -9.22
C HIS A 568 -8.29 17.27 -8.56
N THR A 569 -7.84 18.37 -9.17
CA THR A 569 -7.82 19.73 -8.58
C THR A 569 -9.18 20.14 -8.00
N ALA A 570 -10.29 19.81 -8.65
CA ALA A 570 -11.65 20.13 -8.19
C ALA A 570 -12.20 19.21 -7.07
N ARG A 571 -11.55 18.07 -6.80
CA ARG A 571 -11.91 17.11 -5.73
C ARG A 571 -11.06 17.27 -4.47
N ILE A 572 -9.87 17.86 -4.60
CA ILE A 572 -8.94 18.12 -3.49
C ILE A 572 -9.47 19.29 -2.64
N SER A 573 -9.66 19.07 -1.34
CA SER A 573 -10.16 20.09 -0.41
C SER A 573 -9.18 21.26 -0.25
N PRO A 574 -9.65 22.47 0.12
CA PRO A 574 -8.76 23.62 0.30
C PRO A 574 -7.73 23.42 1.43
N GLU A 575 -8.04 22.61 2.44
CA GLU A 575 -7.12 22.23 3.52
C GLU A 575 -5.98 21.36 2.99
N ILE A 576 -6.29 20.28 2.27
CA ILE A 576 -5.32 19.39 1.63
C ILE A 576 -4.46 20.18 0.63
N ARG A 577 -5.08 21.07 -0.15
CA ARG A 577 -4.36 21.97 -1.06
C ARG A 577 -3.40 22.89 -0.32
N SER A 578 -3.80 23.45 0.83
CA SER A 578 -2.94 24.32 1.64
C SER A 578 -1.78 23.56 2.30
N GLN A 579 -1.96 22.27 2.62
CA GLN A 579 -0.89 21.37 3.06
C GLN A 579 0.09 21.12 1.90
N LEU A 580 -0.38 20.61 0.76
CA LEU A 580 0.44 20.37 -0.43
C LEU A 580 1.23 21.63 -0.86
N ALA A 581 0.61 22.81 -0.85
CA ALA A 581 1.25 24.09 -1.17
C ALA A 581 2.46 24.45 -0.28
N ARG A 582 2.57 23.86 0.92
CA ARG A 582 3.69 24.05 1.87
C ARG A 582 4.70 22.90 1.82
N MET A 583 4.30 21.73 1.32
CA MET A 583 5.18 20.56 1.20
C MET A 583 6.13 20.72 0.01
N PRO A 584 7.34 20.14 0.06
CA PRO A 584 8.24 20.16 -1.07
C PRO A 584 7.71 19.26 -2.20
N LEU A 585 7.34 19.90 -3.32
CA LEU A 585 6.69 19.25 -4.47
C LEU A 585 7.39 19.56 -5.81
N LEU A 586 8.33 20.50 -5.83
CA LEU A 586 9.00 20.95 -7.04
C LEU A 586 10.50 20.63 -6.95
N PRO A 587 11.00 19.61 -7.67
CA PRO A 587 12.43 19.31 -7.71
C PRO A 587 13.17 20.43 -8.44
N CYS A 588 14.02 21.16 -7.72
CA CYS A 588 14.83 22.26 -8.21
C CYS A 588 16.32 21.92 -7.99
N GLY A 589 16.92 21.28 -9.00
CA GLY A 589 18.27 20.75 -8.90
C GLY A 589 18.43 19.70 -7.80
N ALA A 590 19.41 19.91 -6.92
CA ALA A 590 19.73 19.01 -5.81
C ALA A 590 18.75 19.02 -4.62
N CYS A 591 17.64 19.78 -4.70
CA CYS A 591 16.67 19.91 -3.62
C CYS A 591 15.23 19.85 -4.13
N VAL A 592 14.28 19.51 -3.25
CA VAL A 592 12.85 19.69 -3.53
C VAL A 592 12.34 20.86 -2.67
N VAL A 593 11.67 21.81 -3.31
CA VAL A 593 11.13 23.02 -2.66
C VAL A 593 9.61 23.04 -2.69
N SER A 594 9.02 23.80 -1.77
CA SER A 594 7.58 24.03 -1.78
C SER A 594 7.18 25.00 -2.90
N PRO A 595 5.96 24.86 -3.47
CA PRO A 595 5.43 25.81 -4.45
C PRO A 595 5.57 27.28 -4.03
N GLN A 596 5.37 27.58 -2.75
CA GLN A 596 5.50 28.93 -2.17
C GLN A 596 6.93 29.51 -2.14
N ARG A 597 7.95 28.74 -2.54
CA ARG A 597 9.33 29.22 -2.76
C ARG A 597 9.71 29.34 -4.24
N VAL A 598 8.79 29.05 -5.16
CA VAL A 598 9.00 29.13 -6.62
C VAL A 598 8.25 30.32 -7.21
N PHE A 599 8.92 31.07 -8.08
CA PHE A 599 8.38 32.28 -8.71
C PHE A 599 8.70 32.32 -10.22
N SER A 600 7.80 32.78 -11.07
CA SER A 600 8.07 32.89 -12.52
C SER A 600 9.24 33.85 -12.81
N SER A 601 9.29 34.96 -12.09
CA SER A 601 10.27 36.04 -12.20
C SER A 601 11.13 36.11 -10.94
N CYS A 602 12.08 35.19 -10.81
CA CYS A 602 13.03 35.13 -9.69
C CYS A 602 14.46 35.35 -10.19
N PHE A 603 15.22 36.23 -9.53
CA PHE A 603 16.63 36.44 -9.85
C PHE A 603 17.50 35.38 -9.16
N GLY A 604 18.48 34.82 -9.87
CA GLY A 604 19.36 33.75 -9.35
C GLY A 604 20.16 34.10 -8.08
N ALA A 605 20.26 35.39 -7.73
CA ALA A 605 20.82 35.84 -6.45
C ALA A 605 20.01 35.37 -5.22
N PHE A 606 18.75 34.96 -5.40
CA PHE A 606 17.93 34.37 -4.35
C PHE A 606 18.06 32.84 -4.23
N GLN A 607 18.67 32.16 -5.20
CA GLN A 607 18.87 30.71 -5.14
C GLN A 607 19.98 30.35 -4.13
N PRO A 608 19.82 29.29 -3.32
CA PRO A 608 18.82 28.23 -3.45
C PRO A 608 17.54 28.41 -2.62
N LEU A 609 17.44 29.41 -1.74
CA LEU A 609 16.32 29.53 -0.78
C LEU A 609 14.99 29.96 -1.45
N LEU A 610 15.04 30.73 -2.54
CA LEU A 610 13.95 30.90 -3.50
C LEU A 610 14.40 30.44 -4.88
N GLN A 611 13.49 29.92 -5.69
CA GLN A 611 13.79 29.33 -7.00
C GLN A 611 12.99 30.04 -8.11
N PRO A 612 13.58 30.23 -9.31
CA PRO A 612 12.82 30.57 -10.50
C PRO A 612 12.07 29.34 -11.00
N LEU A 613 10.92 29.53 -11.67
CA LEU A 613 10.18 28.45 -12.32
C LEU A 613 11.03 27.68 -13.35
N SER A 614 12.03 28.34 -13.96
CA SER A 614 13.00 27.71 -14.87
C SER A 614 14.01 26.77 -14.19
N ALA A 615 14.07 26.69 -12.86
CA ALA A 615 14.87 25.71 -12.14
C ALA A 615 14.12 24.39 -11.85
N VAL A 616 12.82 24.32 -12.14
CA VAL A 616 11.97 23.15 -11.88
C VAL A 616 12.24 22.06 -12.92
N MET A 617 12.77 20.91 -12.48
CA MET A 617 13.18 19.80 -13.35
C MET A 617 12.03 18.84 -13.72
N LEU A 618 10.81 19.36 -13.91
CA LEU A 618 9.64 18.59 -14.31
C LEU A 618 9.40 18.70 -15.82
N SER A 619 9.15 17.57 -16.48
CA SER A 619 8.85 17.51 -17.92
C SER A 619 7.74 16.49 -18.20
N PRO A 620 6.58 16.91 -18.74
CA PRO A 620 6.16 18.31 -18.94
C PRO A 620 6.00 19.06 -17.60
N LEU A 621 6.11 20.39 -17.62
CA LEU A 621 5.67 21.19 -16.47
C LEU A 621 4.12 21.15 -16.35
N PRO A 622 3.57 21.26 -15.13
CA PRO A 622 2.13 21.38 -14.92
C PRO A 622 1.56 22.67 -15.52
N ALA A 623 0.26 22.71 -15.78
CA ALA A 623 -0.40 23.91 -16.29
C ALA A 623 -0.23 25.09 -15.30
N GLU A 624 0.08 26.28 -15.82
CA GLU A 624 0.43 27.45 -15.01
C GLU A 624 -0.67 27.85 -13.99
N GLU A 625 -1.94 27.68 -14.35
CA GLU A 625 -3.08 27.88 -13.46
C GLU A 625 -3.03 26.96 -12.23
N VAL A 626 -2.65 25.69 -12.40
CA VAL A 626 -2.49 24.74 -11.29
C VAL A 626 -1.29 25.11 -10.43
N LEU A 627 -0.18 25.56 -11.02
CA LEU A 627 1.00 26.06 -10.29
C LEU A 627 0.64 27.29 -9.44
N ARG A 628 -0.04 28.29 -10.02
CA ARG A 628 -0.55 29.49 -9.33
C ARG A 628 -1.50 29.11 -8.19
N GLN A 629 -2.46 28.22 -8.44
CA GLN A 629 -3.41 27.72 -7.43
C GLN A 629 -2.74 26.91 -6.29
N MET A 630 -1.54 26.38 -6.52
CA MET A 630 -0.73 25.67 -5.52
C MET A 630 0.28 26.59 -4.81
N GLY A 631 0.35 27.87 -5.17
CA GLY A 631 1.15 28.88 -4.47
C GLY A 631 2.45 29.30 -5.16
N VAL A 632 2.71 28.88 -6.41
CA VAL A 632 3.80 29.44 -7.23
C VAL A 632 3.47 30.89 -7.56
N GLY A 633 4.38 31.81 -7.24
CA GLY A 633 4.16 33.25 -7.42
C GLY A 633 4.64 33.79 -8.78
N GLU A 634 4.32 35.05 -9.07
CA GLU A 634 4.94 35.78 -10.19
C GLU A 634 6.29 36.38 -9.77
N GLU A 635 6.28 37.25 -8.75
CA GLU A 635 7.48 37.88 -8.17
C GLU A 635 7.45 37.79 -6.63
N PRO A 636 8.60 37.59 -5.95
CA PRO A 636 8.67 37.56 -4.48
C PRO A 636 8.29 38.89 -3.82
N ARG A 637 7.38 38.84 -2.84
CA ARG A 637 6.91 40.02 -2.11
C ARG A 637 7.43 40.02 -0.68
N LEU A 638 7.33 41.16 0.01
CA LEU A 638 7.68 41.29 1.44
C LEU A 638 7.07 40.18 2.31
N SER A 639 5.85 39.75 2.04
CA SER A 639 5.20 38.61 2.71
C SER A 639 5.98 37.30 2.60
N ASP A 640 6.57 37.05 1.44
CA ASP A 640 7.24 35.79 1.11
C ASP A 640 8.68 35.80 1.62
N TYR A 641 9.36 36.95 1.55
CA TYR A 641 10.63 37.16 2.25
C TYR A 641 10.47 37.00 3.76
N MET A 642 9.47 37.65 4.39
CA MET A 642 9.25 37.54 5.84
C MET A 642 8.90 36.11 6.27
N ARG A 643 8.09 35.39 5.47
CA ARG A 643 7.80 33.96 5.69
C ARG A 643 9.08 33.13 5.64
N LEU A 644 9.86 33.25 4.56
CA LEU A 644 11.11 32.50 4.39
C LEU A 644 12.12 32.81 5.49
N LEU A 645 12.24 34.07 5.91
CA LEU A 645 13.10 34.47 7.02
C LEU A 645 12.64 33.90 8.38
N GLN A 646 11.37 33.54 8.56
CA GLN A 646 10.89 32.81 9.75
C GLN A 646 11.05 31.29 9.62
N GLU A 647 10.97 30.74 8.41
CA GLU A 647 11.15 29.30 8.11
C GLU A 647 12.62 28.88 8.23
N VAL A 648 13.55 29.66 7.65
CA VAL A 648 15.00 29.36 7.60
C VAL A 648 15.59 29.13 8.99
N GLY A 649 15.19 29.88 10.02
CA GLY A 649 15.68 29.71 11.39
C GLY A 649 15.14 28.48 12.12
N ARG A 650 14.22 27.72 11.51
CA ARG A 650 13.81 26.38 11.97
C ARG A 650 14.51 25.30 11.14
N GLU A 651 14.64 25.53 9.84
CA GLU A 651 15.32 24.63 8.91
C GLU A 651 16.84 24.55 9.08
N TYR A 652 17.45 25.52 9.77
CA TYR A 652 18.90 25.59 9.98
C TYR A 652 19.28 25.91 11.44
N ASP A 653 18.44 25.54 12.42
CA ASP A 653 18.77 25.75 13.84
C ASP A 653 20.03 24.96 14.24
N GLY A 654 20.90 25.58 15.04
CA GLY A 654 22.21 25.05 15.46
C GLY A 654 23.29 24.88 14.36
N VAL A 655 22.92 24.70 13.09
CA VAL A 655 23.80 24.35 11.95
C VAL A 655 24.30 25.56 11.16
N SER A 656 25.25 25.34 10.24
CA SER A 656 25.84 26.38 9.39
C SER A 656 25.26 26.36 7.97
N LEU A 657 24.94 27.55 7.45
CA LEU A 657 24.49 27.73 6.07
C LEU A 657 25.70 27.63 5.12
N ASN A 658 25.53 26.96 3.99
CA ASN A 658 26.59 26.85 2.98
C ASN A 658 26.81 28.18 2.22
N PRO A 659 27.90 28.32 1.44
CA PRO A 659 28.22 29.56 0.73
C PRO A 659 27.10 30.14 -0.14
N SER A 660 26.32 29.28 -0.81
CA SER A 660 25.19 29.70 -1.66
C SER A 660 23.97 30.12 -0.82
N GLU A 661 23.66 29.36 0.23
CA GLU A 661 22.58 29.66 1.18
C GLU A 661 22.83 30.98 1.95
N ARG A 662 24.06 31.23 2.39
CA ARG A 662 24.45 32.49 3.06
C ARG A 662 24.29 33.70 2.12
N ARG A 663 24.73 33.56 0.87
CA ARG A 663 24.59 34.61 -0.14
C ARG A 663 23.13 34.92 -0.47
N SER A 664 22.31 33.87 -0.62
CA SER A 664 20.86 33.96 -0.80
C SER A 664 20.19 34.69 0.37
N LEU A 665 20.46 34.26 1.61
CA LEU A 665 19.89 34.87 2.82
C LEU A 665 20.24 36.37 2.95
N LEU A 666 21.48 36.75 2.64
CA LEU A 666 21.92 38.16 2.69
C LEU A 666 21.20 39.04 1.66
N GLU A 667 20.98 38.55 0.44
CA GLU A 667 20.22 39.29 -0.59
C GLU A 667 18.72 39.34 -0.25
N ILE A 668 18.15 38.28 0.30
CA ILE A 668 16.75 38.26 0.80
C ILE A 668 16.57 39.29 1.92
N LEU A 669 17.49 39.33 2.91
CA LEU A 669 17.48 40.34 3.98
C LEU A 669 17.59 41.76 3.42
N ARG A 670 18.49 42.00 2.45
CA ARG A 670 18.65 43.30 1.81
C ARG A 670 17.34 43.74 1.12
N GLN A 671 16.77 42.89 0.27
CA GLN A 671 15.55 43.18 -0.48
C GLN A 671 14.33 43.34 0.43
N ALA A 672 14.20 42.51 1.47
CA ALA A 672 13.14 42.63 2.47
C ALA A 672 13.20 44.00 3.19
N THR A 673 14.39 44.41 3.67
CA THR A 673 14.55 45.72 4.31
C THR A 673 14.39 46.90 3.36
N GLU A 674 14.64 46.72 2.05
CA GLU A 674 14.49 47.78 1.05
C GLU A 674 13.02 48.06 0.66
N GLN A 675 12.13 47.06 0.70
CA GLN A 675 10.72 47.21 0.34
C GLN A 675 9.93 48.11 1.32
N ARG A 676 8.95 48.85 0.76
CA ARG A 676 8.07 49.74 1.54
C ARG A 676 7.16 48.92 2.46
N GLY A 677 7.07 49.32 3.72
CA GLY A 677 6.25 48.65 4.73
C GLY A 677 6.98 47.58 5.54
N PHE A 678 8.27 47.34 5.29
CA PHE A 678 9.12 46.52 6.16
C PHE A 678 9.04 46.99 7.62
N LYS A 679 8.95 46.04 8.54
CA LYS A 679 9.10 46.24 9.99
C LYS A 679 9.92 45.07 10.53
N PRO A 680 10.92 45.31 11.39
CA PRO A 680 11.66 44.22 12.04
C PRO A 680 10.72 43.43 12.96
N ASP A 681 10.62 42.12 12.73
CA ASP A 681 9.99 41.16 13.64
C ASP A 681 11.11 40.40 14.36
N ALA A 682 11.02 40.31 15.68
CA ALA A 682 12.00 39.67 16.55
C ALA A 682 12.24 38.18 16.24
N ASN A 683 11.36 37.54 15.45
CA ASN A 683 11.44 36.14 15.06
C ASN A 683 12.08 35.88 13.68
N ILE A 684 12.42 36.93 12.90
CA ILE A 684 13.11 36.71 11.62
C ILE A 684 14.55 36.24 11.84
N SER A 685 15.03 35.42 10.91
CA SER A 685 16.37 34.86 10.95
C SER A 685 17.39 35.80 10.33
N ILE A 686 18.55 35.87 10.95
CA ILE A 686 19.72 36.65 10.52
C ILE A 686 20.97 35.75 10.52
N LEU A 687 21.99 36.17 9.77
CA LEU A 687 23.27 35.47 9.68
C LEU A 687 24.20 35.87 10.85
N THR A 688 24.76 34.89 11.55
CA THR A 688 25.73 35.10 12.65
C THR A 688 27.17 35.22 12.14
N GLU A 689 28.11 35.66 13.00
CA GLU A 689 29.54 35.66 12.66
C GLU A 689 30.08 34.25 12.33
N GLU A 690 29.55 33.20 12.95
CA GLU A 690 29.90 31.79 12.67
C GLU A 690 29.20 31.22 11.43
N GLY A 691 28.44 32.03 10.67
CA GLY A 691 27.74 31.60 9.45
C GLY A 691 26.47 30.77 9.69
N ARG A 692 25.89 30.83 10.88
CA ARG A 692 24.65 30.13 11.26
C ARG A 692 23.44 31.07 11.17
N THR A 693 22.25 30.53 11.40
CA THR A 693 21.04 31.35 11.61
C THR A 693 20.81 31.61 13.09
N ALA A 694 20.41 32.84 13.43
CA ALA A 694 19.85 33.18 14.74
C ALA A 694 18.64 34.09 14.58
N LYS A 695 17.81 34.22 15.62
CA LYS A 695 16.67 35.14 15.65
C LYS A 695 17.16 36.59 15.82
N LEU A 696 16.42 37.56 15.27
CA LEU A 696 16.71 38.99 15.46
C LEU A 696 16.65 39.43 16.94
N ARG A 697 15.88 38.72 17.78
CA ARG A 697 15.89 38.90 19.25
C ARG A 697 17.26 38.56 19.85
N GLY A 698 17.87 39.51 20.56
CA GLY A 698 19.19 39.33 21.20
C GLY A 698 20.38 39.48 20.24
N ALA A 699 20.12 39.92 19.00
CA ALA A 699 21.13 40.14 17.99
C ALA A 699 21.82 41.51 18.14
N VAL A 700 23.15 41.52 18.07
CA VAL A 700 24.01 42.71 18.27
C VAL A 700 25.11 42.80 17.21
N VAL A 701 25.45 44.03 16.83
CA VAL A 701 26.63 44.31 15.99
C VAL A 701 27.87 44.20 16.88
N ASN A 702 28.80 43.31 16.53
CA ASN A 702 30.04 43.09 17.27
C ASN A 702 31.04 44.25 17.07
N ASP A 703 30.84 45.35 17.78
CA ASP A 703 31.76 46.49 17.82
C ASP A 703 32.76 46.41 18.98
N ALA A 704 32.53 45.51 19.94
CA ALA A 704 33.37 45.27 21.12
C ALA A 704 33.78 43.78 21.28
N PRO A 705 34.64 43.20 20.41
CA PRO A 705 35.00 41.78 20.46
C PRO A 705 35.64 41.30 21.77
N TRP A 706 36.21 42.22 22.57
CA TRP A 706 36.73 41.92 23.91
C TRP A 706 35.63 41.68 24.95
N LEU A 707 34.47 42.34 24.80
CA LEU A 707 33.32 42.19 25.67
C LEU A 707 32.55 40.91 25.34
N LEU A 708 32.42 40.58 24.04
CA LEU A 708 31.75 39.35 23.57
C LEU A 708 32.32 38.08 24.20
N ARG A 709 33.65 38.04 24.42
CA ARG A 709 34.37 36.90 25.02
C ARG A 709 34.06 36.67 26.51
N ARG A 710 33.43 37.63 27.20
CA ARG A 710 33.18 37.61 28.65
C ARG A 710 31.73 37.31 29.02
N LEU A 711 30.86 37.19 28.02
CA LEU A 711 29.44 36.90 28.18
C LEU A 711 29.21 35.39 28.26
N ARG A 712 28.18 34.96 28.99
CA ARG A 712 27.66 33.59 28.93
C ARG A 712 27.39 33.21 27.46
N ARG A 713 27.76 31.99 27.07
CA ARG A 713 27.48 31.48 25.71
C ARG A 713 25.98 31.54 25.43
N GLY A 714 25.60 32.24 24.36
CA GLY A 714 24.20 32.44 23.96
C GLY A 714 23.47 33.62 24.61
N ALA A 715 24.10 34.39 25.51
CA ALA A 715 23.48 35.59 26.10
C ALA A 715 23.20 36.70 25.08
N VAL A 716 24.05 36.83 24.05
CA VAL A 716 23.85 37.70 22.89
C VAL A 716 24.29 36.97 21.63
N CYS A 717 23.78 37.37 20.47
CA CYS A 717 24.17 36.83 19.17
C CYS A 717 24.91 37.88 18.34
N ALA A 718 26.19 37.64 18.04
CA ALA A 718 26.97 38.49 17.15
C ALA A 718 26.52 38.31 15.69
N VAL A 719 26.09 39.39 15.03
CA VAL A 719 25.64 39.36 13.63
C VAL A 719 26.81 39.40 12.65
N SER A 720 26.67 38.74 11.51
CA SER A 720 27.73 38.69 10.49
C SER A 720 28.10 40.08 9.96
N PRO A 721 29.39 40.43 9.86
CA PRO A 721 29.82 41.68 9.24
C PRO A 721 29.47 41.78 7.75
N ALA A 722 29.11 40.66 7.10
CA ALA A 722 28.62 40.62 5.72
C ALA A 722 27.24 41.29 5.54
N ILE A 723 26.47 41.52 6.61
CA ILE A 723 25.23 42.31 6.55
C ILE A 723 25.59 43.78 6.31
N ALA A 724 25.07 44.38 5.24
CA ALA A 724 25.38 45.77 4.87
C ALA A 724 24.89 46.80 5.92
N PRO A 725 25.59 47.93 6.17
CA PRO A 725 25.23 48.89 7.23
C PRO A 725 23.78 49.37 7.20
N ARG A 726 23.27 49.77 6.02
CA ARG A 726 21.86 50.18 5.83
C ARG A 726 20.85 49.09 6.19
N THR A 727 21.21 47.82 5.99
CA THR A 727 20.39 46.67 6.40
C THR A 727 20.39 46.53 7.92
N ARG A 728 21.55 46.72 8.59
CA ARG A 728 21.65 46.71 10.07
C ARG A 728 20.79 47.81 10.70
N GLU A 729 20.84 49.02 10.16
CA GLU A 729 20.01 50.16 10.57
C GLU A 729 18.51 49.84 10.47
N ARG A 730 18.05 49.31 9.32
CA ARG A 730 16.63 48.98 9.10
C ARG A 730 16.15 47.77 9.92
N LEU A 731 17.05 46.86 10.30
CA LEU A 731 16.78 45.78 11.25
C LEU A 731 16.71 46.27 12.71
N GLY A 732 17.16 47.50 13.00
CA GLY A 732 17.21 48.06 14.36
C GLY A 732 18.33 47.48 15.23
N LEU A 733 19.31 46.80 14.64
CA LEU A 733 20.40 46.13 15.34
C LEU A 733 21.26 47.14 16.12
N GLN A 734 21.44 46.89 17.42
CA GLN A 734 22.24 47.73 18.29
C GLN A 734 23.71 47.28 18.32
N PRO A 735 24.66 48.19 18.58
CA PRO A 735 26.03 47.81 18.91
C PRO A 735 26.09 47.02 20.23
N LEU A 736 27.01 46.07 20.32
CA LEU A 736 27.29 45.32 21.54
C LEU A 736 27.67 46.27 22.69
N SER A 737 28.51 47.28 22.41
CA SER A 737 28.93 48.29 23.40
C SER A 737 27.81 49.20 23.94
N ALA A 738 26.59 49.11 23.38
CA ALA A 738 25.40 49.86 23.82
C ALA A 738 24.31 48.94 24.40
N SER A 739 24.36 47.65 24.05
CA SER A 739 23.47 46.60 24.55
C SER A 739 23.89 46.06 25.91
N VAL A 740 25.15 46.28 26.29
CA VAL A 740 25.81 45.69 27.46
C VAL A 740 26.59 46.76 28.22
N VAL A 741 26.55 46.70 29.55
CA VAL A 741 27.28 47.58 30.49
C VAL A 741 28.19 46.72 31.37
N GLU A 742 29.40 47.18 31.64
CA GLU A 742 30.32 46.56 32.60
C GLU A 742 30.37 47.42 33.87
N GLU A 743 30.30 46.80 35.04
CA GLU A 743 30.32 47.49 36.34
C GLU A 743 31.34 46.86 37.30
N LEU A 744 31.94 47.68 38.17
CA LEU A 744 32.83 47.22 39.24
C LEU A 744 32.07 46.45 40.32
N THR A 745 32.61 45.32 40.74
CA THR A 745 32.14 44.52 41.87
C THR A 745 33.14 44.56 43.01
N GLY A 746 32.68 44.92 44.20
CA GLY A 746 33.52 45.11 45.39
C GLY A 746 34.06 46.54 45.56
N GLU A 747 34.85 46.74 46.61
CA GLU A 747 35.55 48.02 46.87
C GLU A 747 36.92 48.02 46.17
N VAL A 748 37.33 49.18 45.64
CA VAL A 748 38.59 49.34 44.90
C VAL A 748 39.60 50.10 45.77
N GLU A 749 40.71 49.45 46.10
CA GLU A 749 41.84 50.03 46.83
C GLU A 749 42.89 50.57 45.84
N GLU A 750 43.16 51.88 45.91
CA GLU A 750 44.12 52.56 45.03
C GLU A 750 45.56 52.46 45.54
N VAL A 751 46.50 52.15 44.64
CA VAL A 751 47.94 51.94 44.87
C VAL A 751 48.75 52.70 43.82
N LEU A 752 50.07 52.86 44.00
CA LEU A 752 50.99 53.50 43.04
C LEU A 752 50.54 54.91 42.52
N PRO A 753 50.03 55.83 43.37
CA PRO A 753 49.41 57.08 42.92
C PRO A 753 50.35 58.01 42.13
N ALA A 754 51.66 57.94 42.35
CA ALA A 754 52.64 58.73 41.60
C ALA A 754 52.77 58.28 40.12
N GLU A 755 52.66 56.97 39.86
CA GLU A 755 52.71 56.42 38.51
C GLU A 755 51.38 56.66 37.78
N ALA A 756 50.26 56.49 38.48
CA ALA A 756 48.92 56.82 38.00
C ALA A 756 48.80 58.30 37.59
N ALA A 757 49.38 59.23 38.37
CA ALA A 757 49.48 60.64 38.02
C ALA A 757 50.35 60.89 36.77
N ALA A 758 51.50 60.22 36.64
CA ALA A 758 52.37 60.32 35.47
C ALA A 758 51.73 59.73 34.19
N LEU A 759 50.91 58.70 34.31
CA LEU A 759 50.07 58.16 33.23
C LEU A 759 48.96 59.15 32.84
N THR A 760 48.25 59.73 33.82
CA THR A 760 47.23 60.77 33.60
C THR A 760 47.81 61.98 32.84
N GLN A 761 48.98 62.48 33.25
CA GLN A 761 49.62 63.61 32.56
C GLN A 761 49.97 63.30 31.10
N ARG A 762 50.37 62.06 30.79
CA ARG A 762 50.66 61.61 29.42
C ARG A 762 49.39 61.42 28.60
N LEU A 763 48.33 60.89 29.21
CA LEU A 763 46.99 60.74 28.63
C LEU A 763 46.39 62.09 28.19
N HIS A 764 46.59 63.13 29.00
CA HIS A 764 46.11 64.50 28.74
C HIS A 764 46.93 65.27 27.69
N SER A 765 48.00 64.70 27.16
CA SER A 765 48.83 65.36 26.13
C SER A 765 48.07 65.50 24.80
N ARG A 766 47.99 66.74 24.29
CA ARG A 766 47.39 67.00 22.96
C ARG A 766 48.20 66.36 21.83
N ASP A 767 49.51 66.23 22.01
CA ASP A 767 50.41 65.59 21.05
C ASP A 767 50.15 64.08 20.99
N PHE A 768 49.90 63.44 22.15
CA PHE A 768 49.45 62.05 22.22
C PHE A 768 48.08 61.88 21.54
N ALA A 769 47.12 62.74 21.85
CA ALA A 769 45.79 62.71 21.23
C ALA A 769 45.84 62.88 19.70
N HIS A 770 46.77 63.68 19.17
CA HIS A 770 46.99 63.80 17.72
C HIS A 770 47.63 62.54 17.12
N ALA A 771 48.71 62.03 17.71
CA ALA A 771 49.38 60.81 17.24
C ALA A 771 48.43 59.59 17.26
N ALA A 772 47.66 59.41 18.34
CA ALA A 772 46.66 58.36 18.44
C ALA A 772 45.51 58.54 17.42
N SER A 773 45.01 59.77 17.25
CA SER A 773 43.97 60.11 16.25
C SER A 773 44.39 59.71 14.82
N GLN A 774 45.63 60.01 14.42
CA GLN A 774 46.16 59.65 13.10
C GLN A 774 46.29 58.14 12.91
N LEU A 775 46.79 57.39 13.91
CA LEU A 775 46.90 55.93 13.86
C LEU A 775 45.55 55.23 13.76
N LEU A 776 44.63 55.60 14.64
CA LEU A 776 43.30 54.99 14.74
C LEU A 776 42.45 55.28 13.50
N LEU A 777 42.60 56.47 12.89
CA LEU A 777 42.00 56.78 11.60
C LEU A 777 42.69 56.01 10.45
N ALA A 778 44.02 55.91 10.51
CA ALA A 778 44.87 55.04 9.69
C ALA A 778 44.31 53.61 9.56
N GLU A 779 43.96 52.97 10.69
CA GLU A 779 43.36 51.63 10.76
C GLU A 779 41.88 51.58 10.36
N HIS A 780 41.07 52.57 10.77
CA HIS A 780 39.63 52.55 10.46
C HIS A 780 39.35 52.66 8.96
N GLY A 781 40.12 53.50 8.23
CA GLY A 781 40.01 53.62 6.77
C GLY A 781 40.34 52.32 5.99
N LYS A 782 41.04 51.37 6.61
CA LYS A 782 41.33 50.03 6.03
C LYS A 782 40.12 49.11 6.08
N ARG A 783 39.26 49.30 7.08
CA ARG A 783 38.15 48.43 7.46
C ARG A 783 36.83 48.87 6.83
N GLU A 784 36.60 50.18 6.72
CA GLU A 784 35.39 50.76 6.14
C GLU A 784 35.70 51.70 4.94
N PRO A 785 36.28 51.18 3.84
CA PRO A 785 36.69 51.97 2.68
C PRO A 785 35.53 52.62 1.89
N ALA A 786 34.27 52.42 2.32
CA ALA A 786 33.08 53.03 1.75
C ALA A 786 32.70 54.36 2.44
N LEU A 787 33.35 54.74 3.54
CA LEU A 787 33.10 56.01 4.23
C LEU A 787 33.88 57.16 3.56
N LEU A 788 33.13 58.17 3.10
CA LEU A 788 33.69 59.39 2.46
C LEU A 788 34.28 60.39 3.46
N GLU A 789 34.00 60.25 4.76
CA GLU A 789 34.50 61.14 5.81
C GLU A 789 35.04 60.36 7.02
N PRO A 790 36.07 60.90 7.71
CA PRO A 790 36.59 60.33 8.95
C PRO A 790 35.55 60.44 10.07
N PRO A 791 35.24 59.35 10.81
CA PRO A 791 34.26 59.39 11.89
C PRO A 791 34.59 60.47 12.91
N HIS A 792 33.58 61.25 13.33
CA HIS A 792 33.78 62.40 14.22
C HIS A 792 34.56 62.03 15.50
N ARG A 793 34.34 60.83 16.05
CA ARG A 793 35.03 60.32 17.25
C ARG A 793 36.55 60.09 17.08
N LEU A 794 37.05 59.96 15.85
CA LEU A 794 38.47 59.74 15.55
C LEU A 794 39.23 61.05 15.24
N ARG A 795 38.53 62.18 15.11
CA ARG A 795 39.17 63.49 14.86
C ARG A 795 39.93 63.94 16.11
N THR A 796 41.10 64.58 15.94
CA THR A 796 42.02 64.90 17.04
C THR A 796 41.36 65.63 18.21
N ASP A 797 40.49 66.62 17.95
CA ASP A 797 39.83 67.37 19.02
C ASP A 797 38.74 66.55 19.75
N ALA A 798 38.13 65.55 19.11
CA ALA A 798 37.21 64.62 19.75
C ALA A 798 37.96 63.60 20.63
N VAL A 799 39.06 63.05 20.12
CA VAL A 799 39.98 62.18 20.88
C VAL A 799 40.52 62.94 22.10
N ALA A 800 41.03 64.16 21.90
CA ALA A 800 41.49 65.01 23.00
C ALA A 800 40.38 65.29 24.03
N SER A 801 39.17 65.67 23.59
CA SER A 801 38.01 65.96 24.47
C SER A 801 37.53 64.75 25.27
N ALA A 802 37.75 63.53 24.79
CA ALA A 802 37.48 62.30 25.54
C ALA A 802 38.61 62.00 26.55
N LEU A 803 39.87 62.14 26.15
CA LEU A 803 41.03 61.80 26.97
C LEU A 803 41.29 62.80 28.11
N THR A 804 41.12 64.11 27.89
CA THR A 804 41.41 65.16 28.88
C THR A 804 40.44 65.25 30.05
N ARG A 805 39.41 64.40 30.07
CA ARG A 805 38.51 64.21 31.23
C ARG A 805 39.02 63.13 32.17
N MET A 806 39.63 62.10 31.60
CA MET A 806 39.85 60.81 32.26
C MET A 806 41.03 60.88 33.22
N THR A 807 40.78 60.49 34.47
CA THR A 807 41.80 60.35 35.51
C THR A 807 42.24 58.89 35.61
N VAL A 808 43.55 58.63 35.58
CA VAL A 808 44.09 57.26 35.69
C VAL A 808 44.38 56.96 37.17
N HIS A 809 43.90 55.81 37.61
CA HIS A 809 44.11 55.22 38.93
C HIS A 809 44.71 53.82 38.74
N ILE A 810 45.54 53.36 39.69
CA ILE A 810 46.06 51.98 39.72
C ILE A 810 45.50 51.33 41.00
N ALA A 811 45.06 50.07 40.92
CA ALA A 811 44.35 49.38 41.99
C ALA A 811 44.96 48.01 42.32
N SER A 812 44.89 47.60 43.60
CA SER A 812 45.46 46.32 44.08
C SER A 812 44.77 45.10 43.44
N ARG A 813 43.44 45.14 43.31
CA ARG A 813 42.63 44.17 42.57
C ARG A 813 41.52 44.92 41.83
N LEU A 814 41.18 44.43 40.63
CA LEU A 814 39.93 44.78 39.93
C LEU A 814 39.06 43.52 39.83
N SER A 815 37.76 43.72 39.93
CA SER A 815 36.72 42.72 39.70
C SER A 815 35.52 43.41 39.07
N THR A 816 34.99 42.87 37.98
CA THR A 816 33.85 43.46 37.25
C THR A 816 32.88 42.41 36.75
N SER A 817 31.59 42.76 36.80
CA SER A 817 30.48 42.00 36.22
C SER A 817 29.89 42.72 35.01
N VAL A 818 29.11 41.99 34.22
CA VAL A 818 28.62 42.45 32.92
C VAL A 818 27.10 42.28 32.88
N PHE A 819 26.37 43.35 32.61
CA PHE A 819 24.90 43.40 32.64
C PHE A 819 24.30 43.82 31.29
N HIS A 820 23.09 43.35 30.99
CA HIS A 820 22.32 43.85 29.86
C HIS A 820 21.82 45.27 30.16
N SER A 821 22.01 46.22 29.22
CA SER A 821 21.82 47.66 29.49
C SER A 821 20.38 48.03 29.88
N THR A 822 19.37 47.37 29.29
CA THR A 822 17.95 47.64 29.57
C THR A 822 17.30 46.73 30.63
N SER A 823 17.55 45.41 30.64
CA SER A 823 16.92 44.50 31.61
C SER A 823 17.65 44.42 32.96
N ARG A 824 18.90 44.92 33.05
CA ARG A 824 19.79 44.78 34.22
C ARG A 824 20.08 43.33 34.63
N GLU A 825 19.83 42.39 33.73
CA GLU A 825 20.16 40.97 33.86
C GLU A 825 21.67 40.75 33.78
N GLU A 826 22.23 39.89 34.63
CA GLU A 826 23.67 39.60 34.63
C GLU A 826 24.04 38.59 33.55
N LEU A 827 24.97 39.00 32.68
CA LEU A 827 25.46 38.22 31.54
C LEU A 827 26.89 37.68 31.77
N SER A 828 27.53 37.97 32.91
CA SER A 828 28.83 37.42 33.33
C SER A 828 28.80 35.89 33.39
N VAL A 829 29.91 35.21 33.07
CA VAL A 829 30.06 33.77 33.31
C VAL A 829 29.93 33.45 34.81
N GLU A 830 29.06 32.50 35.16
CA GLU A 830 28.79 32.17 36.57
C GLU A 830 30.02 31.53 37.25
N GLY A 831 30.39 32.07 38.42
CA GLY A 831 31.49 31.58 39.24
C GLY A 831 32.88 32.13 38.91
N GLU A 832 33.05 32.88 37.82
CA GLU A 832 34.35 33.47 37.45
C GLU A 832 34.45 34.96 37.77
N GLU A 833 34.96 35.31 38.95
CA GLU A 833 35.42 36.68 39.28
C GLU A 833 36.54 37.12 38.32
N HIS A 834 36.16 37.70 37.19
CA HIS A 834 37.10 38.22 36.21
C HIS A 834 37.89 39.41 36.78
N ALA A 835 39.21 39.30 36.75
CA ALA A 835 40.13 40.41 37.02
C ALA A 835 40.61 41.05 35.70
N PRO A 836 39.94 42.10 35.20
CA PRO A 836 40.35 42.76 33.96
C PRO A 836 41.62 43.60 34.18
N LEU A 837 42.44 43.75 33.13
CA LEU A 837 43.67 44.59 33.17
C LEU A 837 43.37 46.07 33.45
N PHE A 838 42.17 46.51 33.10
CA PHE A 838 41.69 47.87 33.27
C PHE A 838 40.15 47.90 33.41
N PHE A 839 39.61 48.97 33.95
CA PHE A 839 38.19 49.32 33.89
C PHE A 839 38.03 50.81 33.54
N VAL A 840 36.98 51.17 32.80
CA VAL A 840 36.69 52.56 32.40
C VAL A 840 35.35 53.00 32.95
N ASP A 841 35.39 53.73 34.07
CA ASP A 841 34.22 54.36 34.67
C ASP A 841 33.88 55.65 33.89
N ARG A 842 32.98 55.49 32.90
CA ARG A 842 32.51 56.58 32.05
C ARG A 842 31.58 57.57 32.78
N ASP A 843 31.01 57.20 33.93
CA ASP A 843 30.11 58.06 34.71
C ASP A 843 30.86 58.95 35.72
N ARG A 844 32.07 58.55 36.12
CA ARG A 844 32.94 59.28 37.05
C ARG A 844 34.22 59.84 36.41
N ASP A 845 34.38 59.72 35.09
CA ASP A 845 35.57 60.10 34.32
C ASP A 845 36.89 59.46 34.86
N ARG A 846 36.88 58.14 35.13
CA ARG A 846 38.03 57.39 35.66
C ARG A 846 38.43 56.19 34.82
N ILE A 847 39.74 55.93 34.75
CA ILE A 847 40.33 54.70 34.23
C ILE A 847 41.09 54.04 35.38
N PHE A 848 40.69 52.83 35.77
CA PHE A 848 41.43 52.02 36.73
C PHE A 848 42.30 50.99 35.99
N LEU A 849 43.51 50.73 36.47
CA LEU A 849 44.45 49.71 35.96
C LEU A 849 44.83 48.74 37.10
N THR A 850 45.14 47.48 36.80
CA THR A 850 45.68 46.54 37.81
C THR A 850 47.13 46.85 38.15
N ALA A 851 47.49 46.87 39.45
CA ALA A 851 48.86 47.10 39.92
C ALA A 851 49.85 45.96 39.58
N GLU A 852 49.37 44.72 39.48
CA GLU A 852 50.17 43.55 39.07
C GLU A 852 49.58 42.91 37.80
N PRO A 853 49.82 43.50 36.62
CA PRO A 853 49.32 42.94 35.36
C PRO A 853 50.04 41.62 34.99
N PRO A 854 49.33 40.64 34.39
CA PRO A 854 49.90 39.34 34.02
C PRO A 854 51.14 39.46 33.14
N GLN A 855 52.10 38.56 33.35
CA GLN A 855 53.37 38.47 32.60
C GLN A 855 54.28 39.72 32.69
N GLY A 856 53.97 40.69 33.57
CA GLY A 856 54.79 41.90 33.73
C GLY A 856 54.62 42.91 32.60
N LEU A 857 53.42 42.97 31.99
CA LEU A 857 53.08 43.99 31.00
C LEU A 857 53.17 45.41 31.63
N PRO A 858 53.66 46.44 30.92
CA PRO A 858 53.73 47.79 31.44
C PRO A 858 52.33 48.42 31.55
N HIS A 859 52.12 49.34 32.50
CA HIS A 859 50.83 50.03 32.69
C HIS A 859 50.38 50.81 31.44
N GLU A 860 51.31 51.29 30.60
CA GLU A 860 51.04 51.88 29.30
C GLU A 860 50.32 50.93 28.34
N GLN A 861 50.54 49.61 28.45
CA GLN A 861 49.86 48.59 27.64
C GLN A 861 48.41 48.41 28.09
N ALA A 862 48.14 48.42 29.40
CA ALA A 862 46.78 48.38 29.94
C ALA A 862 46.02 49.69 29.62
N LEU A 863 46.68 50.84 29.77
CA LEU A 863 46.11 52.15 29.46
C LEU A 863 45.81 52.33 27.96
N HIS A 864 46.64 51.78 27.06
CA HIS A 864 46.33 51.76 25.63
C HIS A 864 45.00 51.03 25.35
N LEU A 865 44.78 49.86 25.97
CA LEU A 865 43.54 49.10 25.79
C LEU A 865 42.34 49.85 26.37
N ALA A 866 42.51 50.53 27.52
CA ALA A 866 41.50 51.42 28.08
C ALA A 866 41.16 52.59 27.14
N VAL A 867 42.15 53.20 26.48
CA VAL A 867 41.94 54.27 25.48
C VAL A 867 41.14 53.76 24.27
N CYS A 868 41.46 52.57 23.74
CA CYS A 868 40.70 51.96 22.64
C CYS A 868 39.25 51.65 23.06
N SER A 869 39.04 51.12 24.28
CA SER A 869 37.71 50.87 24.84
C SER A 869 36.91 52.15 25.09
N LEU A 870 37.55 53.23 25.53
CA LEU A 870 36.91 54.54 25.74
C LEU A 870 36.41 55.14 24.42
N LEU A 871 37.23 55.11 23.36
CA LEU A 871 36.90 55.65 22.04
C LEU A 871 35.98 54.73 21.21
N ASN A 872 35.65 53.55 21.74
CA ASN A 872 34.92 52.46 21.10
C ASN A 872 35.54 52.05 19.75
N ILE A 873 36.75 51.50 19.84
CA ILE A 873 37.58 51.03 18.72
C ILE A 873 38.27 49.73 19.14
N GLU A 874 38.33 48.75 18.24
CA GLU A 874 39.15 47.55 18.46
C GLU A 874 40.65 47.90 18.50
N PRO A 875 41.43 47.39 19.48
CA PRO A 875 42.87 47.64 19.62
C PRO A 875 43.69 46.92 18.53
N SER A 876 43.57 47.43 17.30
CA SER A 876 44.25 46.96 16.09
C SER A 876 45.70 47.45 15.97
N PHE A 877 46.04 48.55 16.64
CA PHE A 877 47.39 49.12 16.68
C PHE A 877 47.77 49.50 18.11
N ASN A 878 49.01 49.19 18.52
CA ASN A 878 49.45 49.40 19.89
C ASN A 878 49.80 50.88 20.15
N LEU A 879 49.06 51.53 21.08
CA LEU A 879 49.34 52.91 21.51
C LEU A 879 50.32 52.99 22.69
N ALA A 880 50.69 51.87 23.31
CA ALA A 880 51.59 51.83 24.46
C ALA A 880 52.97 52.49 24.18
N PRO A 881 53.60 52.35 22.99
CA PRO A 881 54.84 53.06 22.69
C PRO A 881 54.69 54.58 22.72
N LEU A 882 53.53 55.11 22.31
CA LEU A 882 53.24 56.55 22.39
C LEU A 882 52.97 56.98 23.84
N LEU A 883 52.24 56.17 24.62
CA LEU A 883 52.04 56.41 26.05
C LEU A 883 53.35 56.34 26.85
N ALA A 884 54.33 55.55 26.42
CA ALA A 884 55.66 55.46 27.03
C ALA A 884 56.59 56.64 26.70
N CYS A 885 56.26 57.46 25.70
CA CYS A 885 57.08 58.61 25.28
C CYS A 885 56.87 59.84 26.16
N THR A 886 57.90 60.70 26.23
CA THR A 886 57.72 62.10 26.61
C THR A 886 57.14 62.89 25.43
N SER A 887 56.54 64.07 25.69
CA SER A 887 56.03 64.93 24.62
C SER A 887 57.12 65.43 23.65
N ALA A 888 58.38 65.44 24.06
CA ALA A 888 59.50 65.80 23.19
C ALA A 888 59.89 64.69 22.20
N ASP A 889 59.64 63.42 22.54
CA ASP A 889 60.02 62.25 21.73
C ASP A 889 58.90 61.73 20.83
N LEU A 890 57.64 62.00 21.21
CA LEU A 890 56.43 61.58 20.48
C LEU A 890 56.50 61.75 18.95
N PRO A 891 56.91 62.91 18.38
CA PRO A 891 56.96 63.08 16.93
C PRO A 891 57.94 62.13 16.23
N ARG A 892 59.10 61.88 16.86
CA ARG A 892 60.17 61.04 16.29
C ARG A 892 59.78 59.56 16.30
N VAL A 893 59.10 59.11 17.36
CA VAL A 893 58.59 57.74 17.45
C VAL A 893 57.41 57.53 16.49
N PHE A 894 56.54 58.54 16.34
CA PHE A 894 55.45 58.51 15.37
C PHE A 894 55.94 58.36 13.92
N GLU A 895 56.94 59.15 13.50
CA GLU A 895 57.58 59.01 12.17
C GLU A 895 58.20 57.61 11.96
N GLN A 896 58.82 57.04 12.99
CA GLN A 896 59.47 55.72 12.90
C GLN A 896 58.50 54.53 12.77
N MET A 897 57.22 54.68 13.13
CA MET A 897 56.23 53.60 13.02
C MET A 897 55.72 53.37 11.59
N ASN A 898 56.10 54.19 10.60
CA ASN A 898 55.98 53.95 9.16
C ASN A 898 54.63 53.34 8.71
N VAL A 899 53.53 54.06 8.99
CA VAL A 899 52.15 53.57 8.87
C VAL A 899 51.68 53.50 7.40
N ALA A 900 52.11 52.46 6.69
CA ALA A 900 51.77 52.20 5.29
C ALA A 900 50.66 51.12 5.13
N MET A 901 50.10 51.03 3.92
CA MET A 901 49.02 50.09 3.56
C MET A 901 49.52 48.81 2.87
N PRO A 902 49.37 47.62 3.46
CA PRO A 902 49.55 46.36 2.75
C PRO A 902 48.23 45.98 2.03
N ALA A 903 48.27 45.89 0.70
CA ALA A 903 47.07 45.74 -0.14
C ALA A 903 46.29 44.41 -0.01
N HIS A 904 46.74 43.47 0.83
CA HIS A 904 46.12 42.14 1.00
C HIS A 904 45.07 42.04 2.12
N TRP A 905 44.92 43.06 2.99
CA TRP A 905 44.01 43.00 4.15
C TRP A 905 42.53 43.26 3.84
N LEU A 906 42.17 43.50 2.58
CA LEU A 906 40.78 43.50 2.08
C LEU A 906 40.08 42.12 2.19
N ALA A 907 40.81 41.06 2.55
CA ALA A 907 40.29 39.70 2.67
C ALA A 907 39.31 39.48 3.85
N ALA A 908 39.25 40.36 4.84
CA ALA A 908 38.37 40.19 6.00
C ALA A 908 36.85 40.23 5.64
N SER A 909 36.49 40.81 4.50
CA SER A 909 35.12 40.80 3.96
C SER A 909 34.87 39.72 2.90
N ALA A 910 35.80 38.78 2.70
CA ALA A 910 35.85 37.93 1.50
C ALA A 910 35.13 36.56 1.62
N LEU A 911 34.14 36.43 2.52
CA LEU A 911 33.30 35.22 2.56
C LEU A 911 32.60 35.02 1.21
N CYS A 912 32.77 33.83 0.62
CA CYS A 912 32.16 33.42 -0.64
C CYS A 912 32.57 34.25 -1.89
N VAL A 913 33.68 34.99 -1.83
CA VAL A 913 34.19 35.78 -2.96
C VAL A 913 34.91 34.87 -3.96
N SER A 914 34.51 34.93 -5.23
CA SER A 914 35.14 34.16 -6.31
C SER A 914 36.64 34.45 -6.44
N GLY A 915 37.45 33.41 -6.55
CA GLY A 915 38.92 33.46 -6.59
C GLY A 915 39.60 33.52 -5.22
N ALA A 916 38.87 33.71 -4.12
CA ALA A 916 39.43 33.55 -2.77
C ALA A 916 39.58 32.07 -2.40
N ALA A 917 40.55 31.75 -1.55
CA ALA A 917 40.73 30.40 -1.02
C ALA A 917 39.54 29.96 -0.16
N VAL A 918 39.15 28.69 -0.24
CA VAL A 918 38.05 28.12 0.57
C VAL A 918 38.42 28.17 2.05
N ALA A 919 37.51 28.66 2.89
CA ALA A 919 37.71 28.70 4.33
C ALA A 919 37.57 27.31 4.97
N ALA A 920 38.39 26.99 5.98
CA ALA A 920 38.40 25.68 6.66
C ALA A 920 37.08 25.29 7.39
N ALA A 921 36.11 26.21 7.48
CA ALA A 921 34.74 25.90 7.88
C ALA A 921 33.91 25.37 6.71
N ASP A 922 34.01 25.99 5.53
CA ASP A 922 33.33 25.59 4.28
C ASP A 922 33.97 24.36 3.63
N GLU A 923 35.26 24.12 3.87
CA GLU A 923 35.97 22.92 3.41
C GLU A 923 35.30 21.63 3.90
N ARG A 924 34.68 21.67 5.08
CA ARG A 924 33.90 20.56 5.68
C ARG A 924 32.55 20.31 4.99
N LEU A 925 32.09 21.25 4.16
CA LEU A 925 30.85 21.16 3.40
C LEU A 925 31.10 20.68 1.96
N LEU A 926 32.34 20.49 1.52
CA LEU A 926 32.66 20.11 0.15
C LEU A 926 32.18 18.69 -0.17
N GLN A 927 31.41 18.55 -1.26
CA GLN A 927 30.95 17.28 -1.81
C GLN A 927 31.17 17.26 -3.34
N LEU A 928 31.85 16.21 -3.83
CA LEU A 928 32.04 15.97 -5.26
C LEU A 928 30.89 15.10 -5.80
N LYS A 929 29.90 15.75 -6.42
CA LYS A 929 28.73 15.10 -7.02
C LYS A 929 28.66 15.41 -8.53
N PRO A 930 29.41 14.68 -9.37
CA PRO A 930 29.55 15.06 -10.78
C PRO A 930 28.28 14.80 -11.63
N MET A 931 27.35 13.98 -11.14
CA MET A 931 26.07 13.69 -11.83
C MET A 931 24.95 14.68 -11.48
N ARG A 932 25.16 15.59 -10.52
CA ARG A 932 24.17 16.58 -10.05
C ARG A 932 24.03 17.74 -11.05
N SER A 933 22.87 18.43 -11.03
CA SER A 933 22.64 19.72 -11.69
C SER A 933 23.13 20.92 -10.86
N PHE A 934 23.61 21.95 -11.57
CA PHE A 934 24.12 23.21 -11.01
C PHE A 934 23.27 24.40 -11.48
N PHE A 935 23.00 25.37 -10.62
CA PHE A 935 22.19 26.55 -10.96
C PHE A 935 23.04 27.80 -11.26
N ALA A 936 22.54 28.69 -12.11
CA ALA A 936 23.23 29.94 -12.44
C ALA A 936 23.37 30.83 -11.19
N GLY A 937 24.61 31.23 -10.87
CA GLY A 937 24.93 31.97 -9.66
C GLY A 937 25.33 31.11 -8.46
N GLU A 938 25.24 29.78 -8.54
CA GLU A 938 25.69 28.87 -7.47
C GLU A 938 27.16 29.09 -7.11
N VAL A 939 27.49 29.12 -5.81
CA VAL A 939 28.87 29.12 -5.32
C VAL A 939 29.36 27.68 -5.21
N VAL A 940 30.47 27.39 -5.87
CA VAL A 940 31.16 26.08 -5.90
C VAL A 940 32.65 26.28 -5.58
N ALA A 941 33.42 25.20 -5.51
CA ALA A 941 34.88 25.25 -5.36
C ALA A 941 35.59 24.44 -6.46
N VAL A 942 36.76 24.94 -6.88
CA VAL A 942 37.63 24.30 -7.87
C VAL A 942 39.10 24.45 -7.49
N GLN A 943 39.97 23.61 -8.05
CA GLN A 943 41.42 23.75 -7.87
C GLN A 943 41.94 25.04 -8.51
N SER A 944 42.79 25.79 -7.82
CA SER A 944 43.47 26.94 -8.41
C SER A 944 44.48 26.50 -9.49
N GLU A 945 44.53 27.21 -10.62
CA GLU A 945 45.60 27.07 -11.63
C GLU A 945 46.98 27.25 -10.95
N ALA A 946 47.88 26.28 -11.10
CA ALA A 946 49.10 26.19 -10.29
C ALA A 946 50.19 27.17 -10.74
N ASN A 947 50.36 28.27 -9.99
CA ASN A 947 51.46 29.23 -10.15
C ASN A 947 52.81 28.68 -9.64
N GLY A 948 53.34 27.67 -10.33
CA GLY A 948 54.62 27.01 -10.02
C GLY A 948 54.49 25.49 -9.98
N ARG A 949 55.58 24.76 -10.29
CA ARG A 949 55.52 23.30 -10.53
C ARG A 949 55.44 22.42 -9.28
N ASP A 950 55.80 22.93 -8.11
CA ASP A 950 56.14 22.09 -6.95
C ASP A 950 55.15 22.17 -5.77
N LYS A 951 53.95 22.74 -5.96
CA LYS A 951 52.83 22.63 -5.01
C LYS A 951 51.49 22.54 -5.75
N PRO A 952 50.57 21.64 -5.35
CA PRO A 952 49.18 21.73 -5.80
C PRO A 952 48.56 23.04 -5.29
N GLY A 953 47.93 23.81 -6.18
CA GLY A 953 47.18 25.01 -5.80
C GLY A 953 45.98 24.62 -4.93
N GLY A 954 45.67 25.42 -3.90
CA GLY A 954 44.52 25.16 -3.02
C GLY A 954 43.18 25.28 -3.74
N LEU A 955 42.10 24.84 -3.08
CA LEU A 955 40.74 25.07 -3.56
C LEU A 955 40.37 26.54 -3.39
N VAL A 956 39.72 27.10 -4.42
CA VAL A 956 39.19 28.48 -4.45
C VAL A 956 37.69 28.47 -4.75
N TYR A 957 36.96 29.44 -4.20
CA TYR A 957 35.55 29.63 -4.56
C TYR A 957 35.42 30.06 -6.03
N ALA A 958 34.38 29.57 -6.69
CA ALA A 958 33.96 29.97 -8.03
C ALA A 958 32.44 30.15 -8.07
N ILE A 959 31.93 30.83 -9.10
CA ILE A 959 30.49 31.06 -9.29
C ILE A 959 30.06 30.46 -10.63
N VAL A 960 29.05 29.60 -10.62
CA VAL A 960 28.45 29.04 -11.84
C VAL A 960 27.82 30.16 -12.67
N ASP A 961 28.15 30.21 -13.96
CA ASP A 961 27.77 31.32 -14.85
C ASP A 961 26.42 31.07 -15.52
N SER A 962 26.25 29.87 -16.06
CA SER A 962 25.00 29.34 -16.63
C SER A 962 24.63 28.03 -15.94
N GLY A 963 23.34 27.79 -15.70
CA GLY A 963 22.88 26.52 -15.14
C GLY A 963 23.18 25.33 -16.07
N VAL A 964 23.39 24.16 -15.47
CA VAL A 964 23.73 22.91 -16.18
C VAL A 964 22.91 21.76 -15.62
N ASP A 965 22.19 21.06 -16.48
CA ASP A 965 21.43 19.86 -16.11
C ASP A 965 22.36 18.70 -15.71
N GLY A 966 21.88 17.88 -14.77
CA GLY A 966 22.57 16.70 -14.28
C GLY A 966 22.47 15.49 -15.21
N GLY A 967 22.95 14.35 -14.73
CA GLY A 967 22.89 13.06 -15.42
C GLY A 967 24.11 12.72 -16.30
N ASP A 968 25.14 13.56 -16.35
CA ASP A 968 26.36 13.28 -17.12
C ASP A 968 27.61 13.95 -16.51
N ALA A 969 28.43 13.15 -15.84
CA ALA A 969 29.70 13.55 -15.21
C ALA A 969 30.74 14.14 -16.20
N ARG A 970 30.57 13.91 -17.52
CA ARG A 970 31.48 14.42 -18.55
C ARG A 970 31.15 15.86 -18.97
N ARG A 971 29.98 16.42 -18.63
CA ARG A 971 29.61 17.81 -19.00
C ARG A 971 30.55 18.83 -18.36
N THR A 972 30.79 19.94 -19.05
CA THR A 972 31.45 21.10 -18.46
C THR A 972 30.45 22.03 -17.77
N VAL A 973 30.93 22.69 -16.71
CA VAL A 973 30.26 23.78 -16.04
C VAL A 973 31.03 25.06 -16.35
N ALA A 974 30.32 26.09 -16.80
CA ALA A 974 30.89 27.42 -17.00
C ALA A 974 31.01 28.13 -15.65
N LEU A 975 32.22 28.50 -15.23
CA LEU A 975 32.52 29.07 -13.92
C LEU A 975 33.23 30.42 -14.04
N ARG A 976 32.88 31.41 -13.22
CA ARG A 976 33.66 32.64 -13.04
C ARG A 976 34.57 32.51 -11.82
N VAL A 977 35.87 32.68 -12.05
CA VAL A 977 36.95 32.59 -11.05
C VAL A 977 37.70 33.92 -10.99
N GLY A 978 37.62 34.62 -9.86
CA GLY A 978 38.26 35.93 -9.65
C GLY A 978 37.49 37.09 -10.30
N ASN A 979 38.21 38.07 -10.84
CA ASN A 979 37.63 39.29 -11.41
C ASN A 979 36.62 38.97 -12.54
N ALA A 980 35.43 39.56 -12.45
CA ALA A 980 34.17 39.03 -12.99
C ALA A 980 34.03 38.85 -14.51
N ASN A 981 35.08 39.12 -15.32
CA ASN A 981 35.05 39.10 -16.78
C ASN A 981 35.73 37.86 -17.42
N LYS A 982 36.27 36.90 -16.63
CA LYS A 982 36.82 35.63 -17.15
C LYS A 982 35.94 34.45 -16.70
N THR A 983 35.26 33.82 -17.65
CA THR A 983 34.58 32.53 -17.47
C THR A 983 35.51 31.41 -17.94
N THR A 984 35.63 30.35 -17.14
CA THR A 984 36.44 29.14 -17.37
C THR A 984 35.52 27.92 -17.40
N GLN A 985 35.69 27.06 -18.40
CA GLN A 985 35.01 25.76 -18.45
C GLN A 985 35.77 24.75 -17.56
N ALA A 986 35.06 24.02 -16.70
CA ALA A 986 35.60 22.91 -15.91
C ALA A 986 34.68 21.68 -16.04
N PRO A 987 35.21 20.45 -16.18
CA PRO A 987 34.37 19.25 -16.17
C PRO A 987 33.70 19.07 -14.80
N SER A 988 32.47 18.57 -14.76
CA SER A 988 31.71 18.35 -13.52
C SER A 988 32.49 17.52 -12.48
N LEU A 989 33.33 16.58 -12.95
CA LEU A 989 34.28 15.79 -12.16
C LEU A 989 35.37 16.57 -11.40
N SER A 990 35.56 17.86 -11.67
CA SER A 990 36.47 18.73 -10.91
C SER A 990 35.77 19.91 -10.22
N VAL A 991 34.43 19.89 -10.13
CA VAL A 991 33.63 20.94 -9.49
C VAL A 991 33.06 20.41 -8.17
N TYR A 992 33.61 20.89 -7.05
CA TYR A 992 33.10 20.58 -5.72
C TYR A 992 31.92 21.50 -5.42
N SER A 993 30.74 20.93 -5.18
CA SER A 993 29.61 21.69 -4.64
C SER A 993 29.67 21.70 -3.12
N PHE A 994 28.98 22.64 -2.48
CA PHE A 994 28.81 22.60 -1.02
C PHE A 994 27.51 21.85 -0.67
N ALA A 995 27.54 21.06 0.39
CA ALA A 995 26.40 20.36 0.95
C ALA A 995 25.48 21.34 1.69
N SER A 996 24.18 21.07 1.69
CA SER A 996 23.24 21.75 2.58
C SER A 996 23.22 21.02 3.93
N GLN A 997 23.15 21.77 5.03
CA GLN A 997 22.93 21.22 6.38
C GLN A 997 21.45 21.33 6.83
N ARG A 998 20.54 21.64 5.90
CA ARG A 998 19.11 21.85 6.15
C ARG A 998 18.49 20.67 6.91
N LEU A 999 17.94 20.95 8.09
CA LEU A 999 17.15 20.02 8.87
C LEU A 999 15.85 19.71 8.12
N THR A 1000 15.69 18.48 7.66
CA THR A 1000 14.40 17.98 7.17
C THR A 1000 13.46 17.81 8.36
N ALA A 1001 12.23 18.33 8.25
CA ALA A 1001 11.33 18.43 9.40
C ALA A 1001 10.79 17.06 9.86
N SER A 1002 11.44 16.51 10.89
CA SER A 1002 11.01 15.36 11.68
C SER A 1002 11.65 15.47 13.08
N LEU A 1003 11.13 14.72 14.06
CA LEU A 1003 11.58 14.69 15.47
C LEU A 1003 11.14 15.84 16.41
N GLU A 1004 9.93 16.39 16.26
CA GLU A 1004 9.25 17.09 17.38
C GLU A 1004 8.32 16.17 18.22
N HIS A 1005 8.15 14.91 17.83
CA HIS A 1005 7.25 13.93 18.49
C HIS A 1005 7.95 12.67 19.02
N ALA A 1006 9.29 12.69 19.13
CA ALA A 1006 10.11 11.54 19.53
C ALA A 1006 10.92 11.76 20.83
N GLN A 1007 10.60 12.80 21.61
CA GLN A 1007 11.25 13.10 22.89
C GLN A 1007 10.36 12.69 24.08
N ALA A 1008 10.11 11.38 24.19
CA ALA A 1008 9.35 10.76 25.29
C ALA A 1008 9.82 9.32 25.58
N ALA A 1009 11.15 9.11 25.55
CA ALA A 1009 11.82 7.90 26.01
C ALA A 1009 13.13 8.31 26.72
N GLU A 1010 13.47 7.62 27.81
CA GLU A 1010 14.39 8.12 28.85
C GLU A 1010 15.87 7.76 28.65
N ASP A 1011 16.72 8.39 29.48
CA ASP A 1011 18.16 8.19 29.54
C ASP A 1011 18.61 6.73 29.73
N VAL A 1012 19.61 6.32 28.95
CA VAL A 1012 20.57 5.26 29.33
C VAL A 1012 21.97 5.75 28.96
N PRO A 1013 22.94 5.76 29.90
CA PRO A 1013 24.24 6.41 29.67
C PRO A 1013 25.15 5.62 28.74
N ALA A 1014 26.00 6.35 28.03
CA ALA A 1014 27.02 5.77 27.14
C ALA A 1014 28.06 4.94 27.92
N ASN A 1015 28.43 3.80 27.35
CA ASN A 1015 29.70 3.15 27.64
C ASN A 1015 30.30 2.66 26.31
N ALA A 1016 31.61 2.83 26.13
CA ALA A 1016 32.27 2.50 24.88
C ALA A 1016 32.94 1.12 24.96
N ASP A 1017 32.84 0.34 23.89
CA ASP A 1017 34.00 -0.45 23.45
C ASP A 1017 33.98 -0.70 21.94
N SER A 1018 35.10 -1.18 21.41
CA SER A 1018 35.44 -1.07 19.98
C SER A 1018 35.19 -2.32 19.12
N GLY A 1019 34.90 -2.10 17.84
CA GLY A 1019 35.48 -2.91 16.76
C GLY A 1019 34.56 -3.85 15.96
N ALA A 1020 33.98 -3.34 14.88
CA ALA A 1020 33.62 -4.14 13.69
C ALA A 1020 33.50 -3.25 12.45
N ALA A 1021 34.55 -3.17 11.63
CA ALA A 1021 34.46 -2.67 10.26
C ALA A 1021 34.24 -3.87 9.32
N ALA A 1022 33.13 -3.88 8.58
CA ALA A 1022 32.80 -4.94 7.63
C ALA A 1022 32.45 -4.34 6.26
N GLU A 1023 32.94 -4.98 5.21
CA GLU A 1023 33.04 -4.42 3.86
C GLU A 1023 31.69 -4.39 3.13
N ALA A 1024 31.38 -3.27 2.47
CA ALA A 1024 30.33 -3.17 1.47
C ALA A 1024 30.95 -2.85 0.11
N ALA A 1025 31.03 -3.83 -0.78
CA ALA A 1025 31.61 -3.67 -2.10
C ALA A 1025 30.66 -2.92 -3.07
N PRO A 1026 31.15 -1.99 -3.89
CA PRO A 1026 30.30 -1.21 -4.80
C PRO A 1026 29.87 -2.05 -6.03
N ALA A 1027 28.56 -2.26 -6.17
CA ALA A 1027 27.97 -2.90 -7.34
C ALA A 1027 27.96 -1.97 -8.57
N LEU A 1028 29.06 -1.94 -9.32
CA LEU A 1028 29.12 -1.27 -10.63
C LEU A 1028 28.30 -2.03 -11.68
N ASN A 1029 27.09 -1.57 -12.00
CA ASN A 1029 26.42 -1.93 -13.25
C ASN A 1029 25.32 -0.94 -13.69
N HIS A 1030 25.23 -0.75 -15.01
CA HIS A 1030 24.07 -0.23 -15.76
C HIS A 1030 23.41 1.10 -15.30
N PHE A 1031 23.96 2.23 -15.76
CA PHE A 1031 23.20 3.47 -15.97
C PHE A 1031 23.61 4.10 -17.31
N GLY A 1032 22.63 4.54 -18.11
CA GLY A 1032 22.89 5.32 -19.33
C GLY A 1032 21.89 5.10 -20.47
N GLU A 1033 20.73 5.76 -20.44
CA GLU A 1033 19.95 6.04 -21.64
C GLU A 1033 19.15 7.35 -21.50
N ARG A 1034 19.00 8.10 -22.61
CA ARG A 1034 18.04 9.22 -22.80
C ARG A 1034 18.17 10.50 -21.95
N ASN A 1035 19.22 11.28 -22.19
CA ASN A 1035 19.07 12.57 -22.89
C ASN A 1035 20.42 13.29 -23.11
N ARG A 1036 20.77 13.54 -24.37
CA ARG A 1036 21.82 14.48 -24.78
C ARG A 1036 21.28 15.37 -25.91
N THR A 1037 20.75 16.53 -25.56
CA THR A 1037 20.76 17.70 -26.46
C THR A 1037 22.21 18.11 -26.72
N ALA A 1038 22.47 18.79 -27.83
CA ALA A 1038 23.84 19.06 -28.29
C ALA A 1038 24.60 20.01 -27.35
N ALA A 1039 25.48 19.43 -26.52
CA ALA A 1039 26.52 20.13 -25.75
C ALA A 1039 27.90 19.77 -26.29
N GLU A 1040 28.89 20.65 -26.11
CA GLU A 1040 30.23 20.47 -26.67
C GLU A 1040 30.94 19.23 -26.09
N ALA A 1041 31.52 18.41 -26.96
CA ALA A 1041 32.13 17.14 -26.57
C ALA A 1041 33.48 17.37 -25.85
N VAL A 1042 33.58 16.89 -24.60
CA VAL A 1042 34.81 16.93 -23.82
C VAL A 1042 35.78 15.87 -24.32
N GLY A 1043 36.95 16.30 -24.81
CA GLY A 1043 38.01 15.39 -25.25
C GLY A 1043 38.52 14.49 -24.13
N SER A 1044 38.69 13.20 -24.42
CA SER A 1044 38.92 12.11 -23.46
C SER A 1044 40.11 12.35 -22.51
N ARG A 1045 41.12 13.11 -22.94
CA ARG A 1045 42.27 13.56 -22.14
C ARG A 1045 41.88 14.46 -20.94
N ALA A 1046 40.97 15.42 -21.13
CA ALA A 1046 40.53 16.31 -20.05
C ALA A 1046 39.78 15.54 -18.96
N LEU A 1047 39.09 14.46 -19.33
CA LEU A 1047 38.49 13.50 -18.42
C LEU A 1047 39.54 12.67 -17.65
N VAL A 1048 40.60 12.21 -18.32
CA VAL A 1048 41.69 11.48 -17.64
C VAL A 1048 42.48 12.38 -16.69
N ASP A 1049 42.73 13.65 -17.02
CA ASP A 1049 43.34 14.60 -16.09
C ASP A 1049 42.42 14.91 -14.89
N ALA A 1050 41.10 15.02 -15.07
CA ALA A 1050 40.15 15.17 -13.97
C ALA A 1050 40.09 13.93 -13.06
N VAL A 1051 39.97 12.72 -13.63
CA VAL A 1051 40.00 11.46 -12.89
C VAL A 1051 41.32 11.28 -12.14
N ALA A 1052 42.45 11.64 -12.74
CA ALA A 1052 43.74 11.59 -12.08
C ALA A 1052 43.88 12.62 -10.94
N SER A 1053 43.17 13.76 -11.01
CA SER A 1053 43.10 14.73 -9.90
C SER A 1053 42.28 14.19 -8.73
N VAL A 1054 41.12 13.57 -8.99
CA VAL A 1054 40.28 12.93 -7.95
C VAL A 1054 41.02 11.77 -7.28
N LEU A 1055 41.70 10.91 -8.05
CA LEU A 1055 42.47 9.81 -7.51
C LEU A 1055 43.72 10.29 -6.74
N ALA A 1056 44.37 11.37 -7.19
CA ALA A 1056 45.45 11.99 -6.43
C ALA A 1056 44.98 12.58 -5.08
N ALA A 1057 43.77 13.16 -5.03
CA ALA A 1057 43.16 13.61 -3.76
C ALA A 1057 42.84 12.43 -2.83
N ALA A 1058 42.55 11.24 -3.37
CA ALA A 1058 42.43 9.98 -2.63
C ALA A 1058 43.80 9.31 -2.31
N ASN A 1059 44.93 10.01 -2.50
CA ASN A 1059 46.30 9.51 -2.35
C ASN A 1059 46.69 8.32 -3.28
N LEU A 1060 46.01 8.17 -4.43
CA LEU A 1060 46.23 7.14 -5.44
C LEU A 1060 46.67 7.76 -6.79
N PRO A 1061 47.92 8.22 -6.93
CA PRO A 1061 48.38 8.86 -8.17
C PRO A 1061 48.49 7.88 -9.35
N LEU A 1062 47.75 8.15 -10.43
CA LEU A 1062 47.87 7.41 -11.70
C LEU A 1062 49.22 7.68 -12.40
N GLY A 1063 49.93 6.60 -12.72
CA GLY A 1063 51.16 6.64 -13.53
C GLY A 1063 50.92 7.00 -15.00
N LEU A 1064 51.97 7.44 -15.69
CA LEU A 1064 51.88 7.90 -17.09
C LEU A 1064 51.34 6.84 -18.05
N GLU A 1065 51.84 5.60 -17.96
CA GLU A 1065 51.36 4.48 -18.78
C GLU A 1065 49.89 4.14 -18.51
N GLN A 1066 49.45 4.26 -17.24
CA GLN A 1066 48.06 4.04 -16.84
C GLN A 1066 47.14 5.13 -17.40
N ARG A 1067 47.61 6.39 -17.44
CA ARG A 1067 46.89 7.51 -18.08
C ARG A 1067 46.74 7.28 -19.59
N GLU A 1068 47.80 6.94 -20.33
CA GLU A 1068 47.70 6.63 -21.77
C GLU A 1068 46.76 5.45 -22.06
N LEU A 1069 46.79 4.42 -21.22
CA LEU A 1069 45.94 3.24 -21.38
C LEU A 1069 44.47 3.55 -21.05
N LEU A 1070 44.20 4.43 -20.08
CA LEU A 1070 42.87 4.99 -19.83
C LEU A 1070 42.38 5.86 -20.99
N GLU A 1071 43.20 6.75 -21.55
CA GLU A 1071 42.84 7.55 -22.73
C GLU A 1071 42.42 6.66 -23.92
N ARG A 1072 43.21 5.61 -24.21
CA ARG A 1072 42.90 4.67 -25.31
C ARG A 1072 41.63 3.84 -25.04
N ASN A 1073 41.44 3.35 -23.81
CA ASN A 1073 40.21 2.62 -23.44
C ASN A 1073 38.98 3.52 -23.50
N MET A 1074 39.07 4.79 -23.08
CA MET A 1074 37.97 5.77 -23.17
C MET A 1074 37.58 6.05 -24.62
N ALA A 1075 38.56 6.29 -25.50
CA ALA A 1075 38.29 6.49 -26.93
C ALA A 1075 37.63 5.26 -27.59
N MET A 1076 38.07 4.05 -27.22
CA MET A 1076 37.47 2.80 -27.72
C MET A 1076 36.07 2.54 -27.14
N GLN A 1077 35.77 3.03 -25.92
CA GLN A 1077 34.42 3.01 -25.36
C GLN A 1077 33.50 4.03 -26.05
N GLU A 1078 34.00 5.21 -26.43
CA GLU A 1078 33.26 6.20 -27.21
C GLU A 1078 32.88 5.66 -28.61
N GLU A 1079 33.79 4.93 -29.27
CA GLU A 1079 33.50 4.21 -30.53
C GLU A 1079 32.43 3.11 -30.34
N LEU A 1080 32.50 2.36 -29.23
CA LEU A 1080 31.49 1.34 -28.89
C LEU A 1080 30.13 1.94 -28.48
N GLU A 1081 30.08 3.14 -27.92
CA GLU A 1081 28.82 3.85 -27.64
C GLU A 1081 28.12 4.27 -28.94
N VAL A 1082 28.84 4.82 -29.92
CA VAL A 1082 28.28 5.16 -31.24
C VAL A 1082 27.68 3.91 -31.92
N LEU A 1083 28.46 2.82 -31.99
CA LEU A 1083 27.99 1.56 -32.60
C LEU A 1083 26.80 0.92 -31.86
N ARG A 1084 26.62 1.22 -30.57
CA ARG A 1084 25.43 0.79 -29.79
C ARG A 1084 24.21 1.64 -30.08
N ILE A 1085 24.37 2.94 -30.32
CA ILE A 1085 23.28 3.84 -30.71
C ILE A 1085 22.74 3.40 -32.08
N ASP A 1086 23.61 3.20 -33.07
CA ASP A 1086 23.24 2.70 -34.39
C ASP A 1086 22.45 1.36 -34.30
N ALA A 1087 22.92 0.45 -33.44
CA ALA A 1087 22.26 -0.83 -33.19
C ALA A 1087 20.92 -0.70 -32.43
N ALA A 1088 20.77 0.30 -31.57
CA ALA A 1088 19.52 0.59 -30.86
C ALA A 1088 18.48 1.21 -31.79
N GLU A 1089 18.86 2.18 -32.63
CA GLU A 1089 17.99 2.75 -33.65
C GLU A 1089 17.54 1.67 -34.65
N SER A 1090 18.45 0.81 -35.09
CA SER A 1090 18.13 -0.36 -35.93
C SER A 1090 17.11 -1.30 -35.27
N ARG A 1091 17.22 -1.55 -33.95
CA ARG A 1091 16.26 -2.37 -33.18
C ARG A 1091 14.90 -1.68 -33.03
N VAL A 1092 14.85 -0.37 -32.82
CA VAL A 1092 13.59 0.39 -32.73
C VAL A 1092 12.88 0.41 -34.10
N ALA A 1093 13.62 0.60 -35.19
CA ALA A 1093 13.09 0.49 -36.54
C ALA A 1093 12.57 -0.93 -36.84
N ALA A 1094 13.31 -1.97 -36.46
CA ALA A 1094 12.90 -3.36 -36.63
C ALA A 1094 11.64 -3.69 -35.81
N LYS A 1095 11.54 -3.21 -34.55
CA LYS A 1095 10.33 -3.39 -33.76
C LYS A 1095 9.15 -2.64 -34.38
N LYS A 1096 9.30 -1.38 -34.79
CA LYS A 1096 8.22 -0.62 -35.42
C LYS A 1096 7.68 -1.32 -36.68
N ALA A 1097 8.57 -1.89 -37.50
CA ALA A 1097 8.18 -2.69 -38.66
C ALA A 1097 7.50 -4.03 -38.29
N GLN A 1098 7.79 -4.60 -37.11
CA GLN A 1098 7.07 -5.76 -36.59
C GLN A 1098 5.69 -5.39 -36.03
N ASP A 1099 5.60 -4.29 -35.26
CA ASP A 1099 4.34 -3.77 -34.71
C ASP A 1099 3.37 -3.41 -35.87
N GLU A 1100 3.85 -2.73 -36.92
CA GLU A 1100 3.10 -2.44 -38.16
C GLU A 1100 2.67 -3.72 -38.90
N LEU A 1101 3.50 -4.77 -38.90
CA LEU A 1101 3.19 -6.07 -39.50
C LEU A 1101 2.17 -6.87 -38.66
N GLU A 1102 2.05 -6.61 -37.36
CA GLU A 1102 1.04 -7.23 -36.49
C GLU A 1102 -0.30 -6.49 -36.61
N GLU A 1103 -0.33 -5.16 -36.63
CA GLU A 1103 -1.52 -4.36 -36.95
C GLU A 1103 -2.12 -4.76 -38.32
N LEU A 1104 -1.28 -4.96 -39.34
CA LEU A 1104 -1.71 -5.42 -40.66
C LEU A 1104 -2.21 -6.88 -40.69
N LYS A 1105 -1.84 -7.75 -39.73
CA LYS A 1105 -2.42 -9.10 -39.60
C LYS A 1105 -3.78 -9.05 -38.91
N GLU A 1106 -3.91 -8.26 -37.85
CA GLU A 1106 -5.17 -8.10 -37.11
C GLU A 1106 -6.24 -7.46 -37.98
N GLY A 1107 -5.92 -6.38 -38.69
CA GLY A 1107 -6.82 -5.70 -39.63
C GLY A 1107 -7.28 -6.58 -40.80
N ASN A 1108 -6.51 -7.61 -41.16
CA ASN A 1108 -6.87 -8.59 -42.20
C ASN A 1108 -7.54 -9.87 -41.63
N THR A 1109 -7.80 -9.96 -40.32
CA THR A 1109 -8.41 -11.15 -39.69
C THR A 1109 -9.90 -10.95 -39.39
N CYS A 1110 -10.71 -11.99 -39.61
CA CYS A 1110 -12.18 -11.92 -39.52
C CYS A 1110 -12.67 -11.84 -38.08
N GLN A 1111 -13.11 -10.65 -37.69
CA GLN A 1111 -13.55 -10.27 -36.33
C GLN A 1111 -14.82 -11.00 -35.80
N ILE A 1112 -15.36 -11.99 -36.52
CA ILE A 1112 -16.41 -12.90 -36.03
C ILE A 1112 -15.84 -14.25 -35.57
N CYS A 1113 -14.74 -14.71 -36.18
CA CYS A 1113 -14.20 -16.05 -35.92
C CYS A 1113 -12.72 -16.07 -35.53
N LEU A 1114 -12.03 -14.91 -35.58
CA LEU A 1114 -10.65 -14.66 -35.14
C LEU A 1114 -9.55 -15.57 -35.74
N VAL A 1115 -9.91 -16.47 -36.67
CA VAL A 1115 -9.04 -17.54 -37.19
C VAL A 1115 -8.81 -17.47 -38.71
N ARG A 1116 -9.73 -16.88 -39.47
CA ARG A 1116 -9.64 -16.78 -40.94
C ARG A 1116 -9.44 -15.34 -41.38
N GLN A 1117 -8.64 -15.12 -42.42
CA GLN A 1117 -8.51 -13.80 -43.05
C GLN A 1117 -9.82 -13.34 -43.69
N VAL A 1118 -9.99 -12.03 -43.85
CA VAL A 1118 -11.14 -11.45 -44.55
C VAL A 1118 -10.97 -11.50 -46.06
N ASP A 1119 -11.93 -12.10 -46.75
CA ASP A 1119 -11.96 -12.28 -48.21
C ASP A 1119 -13.28 -11.80 -48.84
N CYS A 1120 -14.17 -11.18 -48.04
CA CYS A 1120 -15.48 -10.70 -48.45
C CYS A 1120 -15.75 -9.28 -47.93
N LEU A 1121 -16.32 -8.43 -48.78
CA LEU A 1121 -16.76 -7.07 -48.50
C LEU A 1121 -18.30 -6.99 -48.49
N LEU A 1122 -18.88 -6.48 -47.41
CA LEU A 1122 -20.33 -6.24 -47.30
C LEU A 1122 -20.71 -4.91 -47.98
N VAL A 1123 -21.24 -4.98 -49.19
CA VAL A 1123 -21.63 -3.79 -49.96
C VAL A 1123 -22.89 -3.17 -49.34
N GLY A 1124 -22.85 -1.84 -49.16
CA GLY A 1124 -23.82 -1.07 -48.37
C GLY A 1124 -23.23 -0.51 -47.07
N CYS A 1125 -22.19 -1.12 -46.52
CA CYS A 1125 -21.56 -0.63 -45.27
C CYS A 1125 -20.02 -0.76 -45.20
N GLY A 1126 -19.36 -1.37 -46.19
CA GLY A 1126 -17.90 -1.40 -46.30
C GLY A 1126 -17.17 -2.31 -45.29
N HIS A 1127 -17.88 -3.05 -44.45
CA HIS A 1127 -17.26 -3.94 -43.47
C HIS A 1127 -16.75 -5.24 -44.11
N LEU A 1128 -15.65 -5.78 -43.57
CA LEU A 1128 -14.95 -6.96 -44.09
C LEU A 1128 -15.20 -8.20 -43.22
N LEU A 1129 -15.34 -9.37 -43.87
CA LEU A 1129 -15.53 -10.68 -43.23
C LEU A 1129 -14.85 -11.80 -44.01
N CYS A 1130 -14.71 -12.97 -43.39
CA CYS A 1130 -14.41 -14.21 -44.12
C CYS A 1130 -15.70 -14.84 -44.68
N ARG A 1131 -15.58 -15.50 -45.83
CA ARG A 1131 -16.65 -16.14 -46.61
C ARG A 1131 -17.43 -17.22 -45.87
N ALA A 1132 -16.86 -17.80 -44.82
CA ALA A 1132 -17.54 -18.75 -43.93
C ALA A 1132 -18.49 -18.05 -42.93
N CYS A 1133 -18.24 -16.79 -42.57
CA CYS A 1133 -19.08 -16.02 -41.64
C CYS A 1133 -20.20 -15.26 -42.37
N VAL A 1134 -19.97 -14.84 -43.62
CA VAL A 1134 -20.96 -14.12 -44.45
C VAL A 1134 -22.36 -14.74 -44.47
N PRO A 1135 -22.57 -16.06 -44.64
CA PRO A 1135 -23.92 -16.65 -44.67
C PRO A 1135 -24.72 -16.45 -43.38
N HIS A 1136 -24.05 -16.28 -42.24
CA HIS A 1136 -24.68 -16.08 -40.93
C HIS A 1136 -25.17 -14.64 -40.71
N CYS A 1137 -24.91 -13.72 -41.65
CA CYS A 1137 -25.24 -12.30 -41.50
C CYS A 1137 -26.69 -11.95 -41.86
N ALA A 1138 -27.50 -12.87 -42.40
CA ALA A 1138 -28.94 -12.66 -42.67
C ALA A 1138 -29.28 -11.33 -43.38
N ASN A 1139 -28.47 -10.97 -44.40
CA ASN A 1139 -28.52 -9.71 -45.16
C ASN A 1139 -28.36 -8.40 -44.34
N ARG A 1140 -27.83 -8.44 -43.12
CA ARG A 1140 -27.49 -7.26 -42.31
C ARG A 1140 -26.07 -7.35 -41.75
N CYS A 1141 -25.36 -6.23 -41.72
CA CYS A 1141 -23.99 -6.22 -41.19
C CYS A 1141 -24.01 -6.45 -39.65
N PRO A 1142 -23.30 -7.45 -39.11
CA PRO A 1142 -23.33 -7.73 -37.68
C PRO A 1142 -22.73 -6.60 -36.83
N PHE A 1143 -21.82 -5.80 -37.39
CA PHE A 1143 -21.15 -4.68 -36.70
C PHE A 1143 -22.01 -3.41 -36.66
N CYS A 1144 -22.45 -2.91 -37.83
CA CYS A 1144 -23.19 -1.63 -37.93
C CYS A 1144 -24.70 -1.77 -38.18
N ARG A 1145 -25.21 -2.99 -38.36
CA ARG A 1145 -26.64 -3.33 -38.54
C ARG A 1145 -27.31 -2.74 -39.80
N SER A 1146 -26.56 -2.08 -40.68
CA SER A 1146 -27.01 -1.69 -42.03
C SER A 1146 -27.31 -2.91 -42.90
N ASP A 1147 -28.25 -2.78 -43.82
CA ASP A 1147 -28.61 -3.84 -44.76
C ASP A 1147 -27.50 -4.03 -45.81
N VAL A 1148 -27.24 -5.29 -46.19
CA VAL A 1148 -26.22 -5.70 -47.16
C VAL A 1148 -26.87 -5.90 -48.52
N THR A 1149 -26.50 -5.08 -49.50
CA THR A 1149 -27.12 -5.14 -50.84
C THR A 1149 -26.59 -6.30 -51.68
N PHE A 1150 -25.29 -6.57 -51.58
CA PHE A 1150 -24.64 -7.81 -52.03
C PHE A 1150 -23.28 -7.96 -51.36
N VAL A 1151 -22.60 -9.09 -51.60
CA VAL A 1151 -21.25 -9.35 -51.10
C VAL A 1151 -20.29 -9.42 -52.29
N ALA A 1152 -19.19 -8.69 -52.21
CA ALA A 1152 -18.11 -8.72 -53.18
C ALA A 1152 -16.89 -9.45 -52.60
N ASN A 1153 -16.07 -10.08 -53.45
CA ASN A 1153 -14.78 -10.61 -53.00
C ASN A 1153 -13.86 -9.44 -52.62
N PHE A 1154 -13.25 -9.52 -51.44
CA PHE A 1154 -12.15 -8.65 -51.04
C PHE A 1154 -10.83 -9.41 -51.21
N TYR A 1155 -9.88 -8.82 -51.91
CA TYR A 1155 -8.53 -9.35 -52.01
C TYR A 1155 -7.61 -8.45 -51.18
N ALA A 1156 -7.31 -8.89 -49.95
CA ALA A 1156 -6.26 -8.28 -49.15
C ALA A 1156 -4.93 -8.32 -49.93
N PRO A 1157 -4.12 -7.26 -49.90
CA PRO A 1157 -2.77 -7.33 -50.45
C PRO A 1157 -1.96 -8.35 -49.64
N SER A 1158 -1.41 -9.36 -50.32
CA SER A 1158 -0.45 -10.28 -49.70
C SER A 1158 0.84 -9.53 -49.37
N ALA A 1159 1.29 -9.67 -48.12
CA ALA A 1159 2.60 -9.18 -47.66
C ALA A 1159 3.77 -9.91 -48.35
#